data_AF-A0A8J5MY74-F1
#
_entry.id   AF-A0A8J5MY74-F1
#
_cell.length_a   1.000
_cell.length_b   1.000
_cell.length_c   1.000
_cell.angle_alpha   90.00
_cell.angle_beta   90.00
_cell.angle_gamma   90.00
#
_symmetry.space_group_name_H-M   'P 1'
#
loop_
_entity.id
_entity.type
_entity.pdbx_description
1 polymer ?
#
loop_
_entity_poly.entity_id
_entity_poly.type
_entity_poly.pdbx_seq_one_letter_code
_entity_poly.pdbx_strand_id
1 'polypeptide(L)'
;MCVLEAFDFGVSAFNAQIKLEQLLKNRGLFNLDRNQLNFAIQKLKSPKECEDERIRQKREPCDPKRRFRNQDGTCNNLRNPETGAAFTSFRRLAPSEFGDGVMTLRQAADGGDLPNARLVSTTVNFKSAGQKTCLNFLHMTFGQFLDHDLTETPMSKGELPTTQGVNGSTITCCSKEVQDNPDLLHPQCAPITIPAGDNFYSPYAVKCMEFVRSAPADRCALGPRKQLNQLTSYVDGGSVYGISLEEAAELRTFQGGLLKTQLTRDGVELLWPDKNLPGCNAPAKSAEGEYCFKAGDNRVNEQRFLTTVTTVWAREHNRLAKRLAKINPHWDDERLFQEAKRIVVAEIQQVAYNEYLPPVLSPKLMAAAGLNTGTDGQQTTDYSDRIDPSMTTEFATAAFRFGHSQIPDQLFEVAQNGRTTVEDFSSVSFNPFALYLPGVPERLVRGGLVQAAGNVDMGITMAVTGKLFRRMKQFGLDLLALNLQRGRDHGIPGYVRYRMACGLKPVNNFDELVPDMEPQTLVNLKKAYKRVEDIDLFVGALSEKKVTGGNVGPTLACILADQFVRIKMGDRFWFEYKDSPGAFTVEQDTIIEQDTIIEQGTIIEQGTIIEQDTIIEQDTIIEQDTIIEQDTIIEQDTIIEQGTIIEQDTIIEQDTIIEQDTIIEQDTIIEQDTIIEQDTIIEQGTIIEQGTIIEQGTIVEQGTIIEQGTIIEQGTIIEQGTIIEQGTIVEQGTIIEQDTIIEQDTIVEQGTIIEQDTIIEQDTIVEQDTIIEQDTIIEQGTIIEQDTIIEQDTIVEQGTIIEQDTIIEQDTIVEQGTIVEQGTIVEKGTIVEQGTIVEQAFLSKTTFFPHPPSCCPRATRSISQQETGVSLCRSSPITAHQSRASRHITIKEEEVGDGVSRLGLGQS
;
A
#
# COMPACT_ATOMS: atom_id res chain seq x y z
N MET A 1 -45.22 15.72 27.76
CA MET A 1 -46.24 16.72 28.17
C MET A 1 -45.99 17.24 29.58
N CYS A 2 -46.04 16.45 30.67
CA CYS A 2 -45.85 17.01 32.03
C CYS A 2 -44.45 17.59 32.35
N VAL A 3 -43.39 17.23 31.62
CA VAL A 3 -42.04 17.83 31.77
C VAL A 3 -41.95 19.20 31.08
N LEU A 4 -42.70 19.40 29.98
CA LEU A 4 -42.81 20.69 29.29
C LEU A 4 -43.57 21.70 30.16
N GLU A 5 -44.65 21.25 30.82
CA GLU A 5 -45.40 22.09 31.76
C GLU A 5 -44.60 22.53 32.99
N ALA A 6 -43.52 21.83 33.38
CA ALA A 6 -42.70 22.23 34.52
C ALA A 6 -41.72 23.37 34.18
N PHE A 7 -41.24 23.41 32.93
CA PHE A 7 -40.32 24.45 32.46
C PHE A 7 -41.06 25.70 31.94
N ASP A 8 -42.26 25.56 31.37
CA ASP A 8 -43.07 26.70 30.90
C ASP A 8 -43.59 27.61 32.02
N PHE A 9 -43.65 27.14 33.27
CA PHE A 9 -44.24 27.88 34.39
C PHE A 9 -43.25 28.70 35.24
N GLY A 10 -42.00 28.92 34.80
CA GLY A 10 -41.04 29.74 35.54
C GLY A 10 -40.75 29.22 36.95
N VAL A 11 -40.95 27.92 37.16
CA VAL A 11 -40.73 27.24 38.43
C VAL A 11 -39.21 27.12 38.62
N SER A 12 -38.68 27.59 39.76
CA SER A 12 -37.25 27.49 40.06
C SER A 12 -36.75 26.07 39.80
N ALA A 13 -35.53 25.93 39.24
CA ALA A 13 -34.93 24.63 38.88
C ALA A 13 -35.07 23.55 39.97
N PHE A 14 -35.11 23.98 41.24
CA PHE A 14 -35.34 23.15 42.42
C PHE A 14 -36.72 22.46 42.47
N ASN A 15 -37.80 23.15 42.10
CA ASN A 15 -39.16 22.59 42.13
C ASN A 15 -39.47 21.72 40.90
N ALA A 16 -38.83 22.02 39.75
CA ALA A 16 -38.88 21.15 38.57
C ALA A 16 -38.14 19.82 38.83
N GLN A 17 -36.99 19.88 39.52
CA GLN A 17 -36.24 18.72 39.97
C GLN A 17 -37.08 17.81 40.89
N ILE A 18 -37.77 18.37 41.89
CA ILE A 18 -38.62 17.58 42.82
C ILE A 18 -39.79 16.91 42.08
N LYS A 19 -40.43 17.60 41.14
CA LYS A 19 -41.50 17.01 40.30
C LYS A 19 -40.98 15.90 39.38
N LEU A 20 -39.77 16.05 38.84
CA LEU A 20 -39.12 15.04 38.00
C LEU A 20 -38.68 13.82 38.82
N GLU A 21 -38.13 14.02 40.02
CA GLU A 21 -37.82 12.97 41.01
C GLU A 21 -39.07 12.14 41.33
N GLN A 22 -40.20 12.80 41.58
CA GLN A 22 -41.47 12.13 41.88
C GLN A 22 -42.06 11.40 40.66
N LEU A 23 -41.98 11.97 39.45
CA LEU A 23 -42.50 11.36 38.23
C LEU A 23 -41.69 10.14 37.77
N LEU A 24 -40.36 10.19 37.87
CA LEU A 24 -39.49 9.08 37.53
C LEU A 24 -39.63 7.91 38.52
N LYS A 25 -39.73 8.20 39.84
CA LYS A 25 -40.01 7.20 40.86
C LYS A 25 -41.41 6.60 40.74
N ASN A 26 -42.45 7.40 40.53
CA ASN A 26 -43.83 6.92 40.50
C ASN A 26 -44.19 6.11 39.24
N ARG A 27 -43.43 6.25 38.14
CA ARG A 27 -43.66 5.47 36.91
C ARG A 27 -42.76 4.24 36.78
N GLY A 28 -41.82 4.03 37.71
CA GLY A 28 -40.92 2.87 37.70
C GLY A 28 -40.05 2.76 36.44
N LEU A 29 -39.83 3.87 35.71
CA LEU A 29 -39.14 3.84 34.41
C LEU A 29 -37.61 3.74 34.56
N PHE A 30 -37.04 4.34 35.60
CA PHE A 30 -35.60 4.33 35.89
C PHE A 30 -35.35 4.36 37.40
N ASN A 31 -34.35 3.62 37.90
CA ASN A 31 -33.99 3.57 39.32
C ASN A 31 -32.78 4.46 39.62
N LEU A 32 -32.97 5.78 39.54
CA LEU A 32 -31.91 6.78 39.74
C LEU A 32 -31.89 7.34 41.16
N ASP A 33 -30.68 7.54 41.72
CA ASP A 33 -30.47 8.32 42.92
C ASP A 33 -30.46 9.85 42.64
N ARG A 34 -30.43 10.65 43.72
CA ARG A 34 -30.49 12.12 43.63
C ARG A 34 -29.28 12.73 42.92
N ASN A 35 -28.09 12.17 43.12
CA ASN A 35 -26.87 12.67 42.50
C ASN A 35 -26.82 12.31 41.01
N GLN A 36 -27.23 11.10 40.66
CA GLN A 36 -27.38 10.64 39.29
C GLN A 36 -28.40 11.49 38.54
N LEU A 37 -29.52 11.83 39.17
CA LEU A 37 -30.51 12.70 38.57
C LEU A 37 -30.00 14.14 38.38
N ASN A 38 -29.32 14.71 39.38
CA ASN A 38 -28.69 16.03 39.26
C ASN A 38 -27.73 16.09 38.06
N PHE A 39 -26.89 15.06 37.92
CA PHE A 39 -25.96 14.96 36.82
C PHE A 39 -26.68 14.81 35.47
N ALA A 40 -27.71 13.94 35.42
CA ALA A 40 -28.51 13.72 34.23
C ALA A 40 -29.22 15.00 33.76
N ILE A 41 -29.63 15.87 34.69
CA ILE A 41 -30.25 17.18 34.43
C ILE A 41 -29.20 18.19 33.95
N GLN A 42 -28.01 18.24 34.55
CA GLN A 42 -26.95 19.19 34.16
C GLN A 42 -26.50 19.03 32.70
N LYS A 43 -26.55 17.81 32.15
CA LYS A 43 -26.19 17.53 30.75
C LYS A 43 -27.39 17.54 29.79
N LEU A 44 -28.58 17.90 30.28
CA LEU A 44 -29.71 18.23 29.41
C LEU A 44 -29.60 19.70 29.04
N LYS A 45 -29.49 19.98 27.74
CA LYS A 45 -29.67 21.34 27.24
C LYS A 45 -31.09 21.81 27.55
N SER A 46 -31.22 23.08 27.94
CA SER A 46 -32.53 23.68 28.16
C SER A 46 -33.37 23.62 26.87
N PRO A 47 -34.71 23.61 26.96
CA PRO A 47 -35.55 23.65 25.77
C PRO A 47 -35.18 24.81 24.83
N LYS A 48 -34.81 25.96 25.40
CA LYS A 48 -34.33 27.11 24.64
C LYS A 48 -32.97 26.87 24.00
N GLU A 49 -32.00 26.26 24.67
CA GLU A 49 -30.72 25.88 24.04
C GLU A 49 -30.90 24.84 22.95
N CYS A 50 -31.83 23.91 23.11
CA CYS A 50 -32.19 22.93 22.07
C CYS A 50 -32.96 23.56 20.90
N GLU A 51 -33.83 24.52 21.18
CA GLU A 51 -34.53 25.32 20.15
C GLU A 51 -33.52 26.22 19.43
N ASP A 52 -32.65 26.91 20.17
CA ASP A 52 -31.58 27.75 19.65
C ASP A 52 -30.53 26.91 18.92
N GLU A 53 -30.27 25.65 19.32
CA GLU A 53 -29.46 24.71 18.54
C GLU A 53 -30.18 24.23 17.30
N ARG A 54 -31.47 23.92 17.33
CA ARG A 54 -32.26 23.61 16.13
C ARG A 54 -32.37 24.79 15.17
N ILE A 55 -32.42 26.01 15.71
CA ILE A 55 -32.44 27.26 14.95
C ILE A 55 -31.02 27.58 14.45
N ARG A 56 -29.98 27.35 15.25
CA ARG A 56 -28.58 27.42 14.81
C ARG A 56 -28.25 26.33 13.81
N GLN A 57 -28.87 25.16 13.87
CA GLN A 57 -28.80 24.07 12.89
C GLN A 57 -29.45 24.43 11.56
N LYS A 58 -30.30 25.47 11.54
CA LYS A 58 -30.40 26.35 10.36
C LYS A 58 -29.15 27.24 10.30
N ARG A 59 -27.97 26.61 10.23
CA ARG A 59 -26.71 27.28 9.85
C ARG A 59 -26.88 27.74 8.41
N GLU A 60 -25.94 28.55 7.92
CA GLU A 60 -25.88 28.90 6.51
C GLU A 60 -26.19 27.66 5.65
N PRO A 61 -27.04 27.80 4.62
CA PRO A 61 -27.37 26.69 3.75
C PRO A 61 -26.09 26.00 3.28
N CYS A 62 -25.99 24.68 3.45
CA CYS A 62 -24.87 23.93 2.88
C CYS A 62 -24.81 24.21 1.38
N ASP A 63 -23.64 24.64 0.89
CA ASP A 63 -23.42 24.84 -0.54
C ASP A 63 -23.26 23.46 -1.21
N PRO A 64 -24.23 23.00 -2.04
CA PRO A 64 -24.13 21.72 -2.71
C PRO A 64 -22.99 21.69 -3.73
N LYS A 65 -22.51 22.86 -4.19
CA LYS A 65 -21.41 23.00 -5.15
C LYS A 65 -20.05 23.16 -4.48
N ARG A 66 -19.99 23.08 -3.15
CA ARG A 66 -18.72 23.20 -2.43
C ARG A 66 -17.78 22.08 -2.84
N ARG A 67 -16.60 22.46 -3.32
CA ARG A 67 -15.56 21.54 -3.81
C ARG A 67 -14.84 20.78 -2.69
N PHE A 68 -14.58 21.43 -1.56
CA PHE A 68 -13.80 20.84 -0.48
C PHE A 68 -14.62 20.61 0.78
N ARG A 69 -14.29 19.53 1.51
CA ARG A 69 -14.90 19.15 2.78
C ARG A 69 -14.74 20.26 3.82
N ASN A 70 -15.74 20.44 4.68
CA ASN A 70 -15.54 21.23 5.90
C ASN A 70 -14.61 20.49 6.86
N GLN A 71 -13.73 21.22 7.54
CA GLN A 71 -12.75 20.60 8.45
C GLN A 71 -13.39 19.78 9.58
N ASP A 72 -14.59 20.16 10.02
CA ASP A 72 -15.36 19.48 11.08
C ASP A 72 -16.29 18.37 10.55
N GLY A 73 -16.25 18.07 9.25
CA GLY A 73 -17.09 17.06 8.59
C GLY A 73 -18.55 17.50 8.35
N THR A 74 -18.94 18.71 8.73
CA THR A 74 -20.31 19.21 8.48
C THR A 74 -20.60 19.39 7.00
N CYS A 75 -21.89 19.35 6.62
CA CYS A 75 -22.34 19.50 5.23
C CYS A 75 -21.80 18.44 4.24
N ASN A 76 -21.26 17.33 4.74
CA ASN A 76 -21.06 16.13 3.93
C ASN A 76 -22.42 15.60 3.46
N ASN A 77 -23.29 15.27 4.42
CA ASN A 77 -24.67 14.91 4.15
C ASN A 77 -25.54 16.18 4.01
N LEU A 78 -26.00 16.49 2.80
CA LEU A 78 -26.79 17.71 2.53
C LEU A 78 -28.20 17.66 3.14
N ARG A 79 -28.72 16.48 3.44
CA ARG A 79 -30.03 16.29 4.09
C ARG A 79 -29.94 16.50 5.59
N ASN A 80 -28.89 15.97 6.21
CA ASN A 80 -28.61 16.05 7.64
C ASN A 80 -27.16 16.53 7.87
N PRO A 81 -26.91 17.85 7.88
CA PRO A 81 -25.55 18.41 7.84
C PRO A 81 -24.60 18.04 8.97
N GLU A 82 -25.09 17.54 10.10
CA GLU A 82 -24.27 17.13 11.26
C GLU A 82 -23.92 15.65 11.26
N THR A 83 -24.49 14.85 10.36
CA THR A 83 -24.21 13.42 10.33
C THR A 83 -22.74 13.18 9.99
N GLY A 84 -22.05 12.38 10.80
CA GLY A 84 -20.60 12.13 10.70
C GLY A 84 -19.69 13.29 11.12
N ALA A 85 -20.22 14.44 11.55
CA ALA A 85 -19.41 15.58 11.96
C ALA A 85 -18.71 15.36 13.31
N ALA A 86 -17.62 16.10 13.54
CA ALA A 86 -16.92 16.17 14.81
C ALA A 86 -17.83 16.66 15.94
N PHE A 87 -17.52 16.26 17.18
CA PHE A 87 -18.29 16.58 18.39
C PHE A 87 -19.77 16.16 18.31
N THR A 88 -20.05 15.02 17.68
CA THR A 88 -21.39 14.41 17.65
C THR A 88 -21.44 13.11 18.45
N SER A 89 -22.64 12.71 18.89
CA SER A 89 -22.81 11.50 19.69
C SER A 89 -22.63 10.25 18.83
N PHE A 90 -21.97 9.22 19.36
CA PHE A 90 -21.94 7.91 18.70
C PHE A 90 -23.36 7.36 18.44
N ARG A 91 -23.53 6.72 17.27
CA ARG A 91 -24.68 5.85 17.02
C ARG A 91 -24.49 4.52 17.76
N ARG A 92 -25.52 3.68 17.75
CA ARG A 92 -25.44 2.35 18.36
C ARG A 92 -26.01 1.29 17.42
N LEU A 93 -25.34 0.15 17.34
CA LEU A 93 -25.84 -1.06 16.68
C LEU A 93 -26.87 -1.79 17.55
N ALA A 94 -26.69 -1.73 18.88
CA ALA A 94 -27.65 -2.27 19.83
C ALA A 94 -28.04 -1.24 20.91
N PRO A 95 -29.24 -1.33 21.50
CA PRO A 95 -29.60 -0.50 22.66
C PRO A 95 -28.59 -0.67 23.79
N SER A 96 -28.23 0.43 24.46
CA SER A 96 -27.25 0.42 25.56
C SER A 96 -27.73 -0.37 26.77
N GLU A 97 -26.81 -1.06 27.44
CA GLU A 97 -27.02 -1.78 28.70
C GLU A 97 -26.22 -1.14 29.83
N PHE A 98 -26.89 -0.28 30.62
CA PHE A 98 -26.38 0.26 31.88
C PHE A 98 -27.11 -0.43 33.05
N GLY A 99 -26.46 -0.57 34.22
CA GLY A 99 -27.07 -1.25 35.37
C GLY A 99 -28.39 -0.63 35.84
N ASP A 100 -28.49 0.70 35.79
CA ASP A 100 -29.70 1.47 36.10
C ASP A 100 -30.56 1.80 34.87
N GLY A 101 -30.17 1.30 33.69
CA GLY A 101 -30.76 1.61 32.39
C GLY A 101 -30.42 3.00 31.85
N VAL A 102 -29.58 3.80 32.54
CA VAL A 102 -29.31 5.18 32.18
C VAL A 102 -27.82 5.50 32.11
N MET A 103 -27.05 5.27 33.16
CA MET A 103 -25.67 5.76 33.22
C MET A 103 -24.72 4.99 34.14
N THR A 104 -25.15 4.11 35.05
CA THR A 104 -24.18 3.31 35.82
C THR A 104 -23.42 2.35 34.92
N LEU A 105 -22.29 1.79 35.37
CA LEU A 105 -21.62 0.74 34.58
C LEU A 105 -22.57 -0.44 34.30
N ARG A 106 -22.36 -1.14 33.19
CA ARG A 106 -23.09 -2.38 32.89
C ARG A 106 -23.00 -3.36 34.06
N GLN A 107 -24.13 -4.00 34.37
CA GLN A 107 -24.24 -5.05 35.38
C GLN A 107 -24.37 -6.43 34.72
N ALA A 108 -24.14 -7.48 35.50
CA ALA A 108 -24.34 -8.85 35.06
C ALA A 108 -25.82 -9.14 34.84
N ALA A 109 -26.13 -10.16 34.04
CA ALA A 109 -27.50 -10.54 33.69
C ALA A 109 -28.34 -10.99 34.90
N ASP A 110 -27.71 -11.34 36.02
CA ASP A 110 -28.37 -11.65 37.30
C ASP A 110 -28.66 -10.39 38.17
N GLY A 111 -28.31 -9.20 37.69
CA GLY A 111 -28.43 -7.92 38.39
C GLY A 111 -27.27 -7.62 39.35
N GLY A 112 -26.29 -8.52 39.46
CA GLY A 112 -25.07 -8.32 40.25
C GLY A 112 -23.97 -7.57 39.49
N ASP A 113 -22.80 -7.48 40.14
CA ASP A 113 -21.62 -6.89 39.51
C ASP A 113 -20.99 -7.86 38.50
N LEU A 114 -20.53 -7.30 37.37
CA LEU A 114 -19.66 -8.02 36.45
C LEU A 114 -18.31 -8.33 37.10
N PRO A 115 -17.60 -9.40 36.66
CA PRO A 115 -16.28 -9.72 37.19
C PRO A 115 -15.32 -8.54 37.01
N ASN A 116 -14.45 -8.31 37.99
CA ASN A 116 -13.47 -7.23 37.97
C ASN A 116 -12.64 -7.27 36.67
N ALA A 117 -12.48 -6.12 35.99
CA ALA A 117 -11.85 -6.06 34.67
C ALA A 117 -10.39 -6.56 34.66
N ARG A 118 -9.62 -6.31 35.72
CA ARG A 118 -8.25 -6.82 35.85
C ARG A 118 -8.22 -8.33 36.09
N LEU A 119 -9.15 -8.84 36.90
CA LEU A 119 -9.29 -10.28 37.09
C LEU A 119 -9.63 -10.98 35.76
N VAL A 120 -10.55 -10.42 34.98
CA VAL A 120 -10.86 -10.95 33.64
C VAL A 120 -9.60 -10.91 32.78
N SER A 121 -8.96 -9.74 32.66
CA SER A 121 -7.72 -9.56 31.88
C SER A 121 -6.70 -10.67 32.15
N THR A 122 -6.34 -10.89 33.42
CA THR A 122 -5.38 -11.94 33.80
C THR A 122 -5.86 -13.38 33.60
N THR A 123 -7.18 -13.60 33.59
CA THR A 123 -7.77 -14.94 33.43
C THR A 123 -7.91 -15.33 31.96
N VAL A 124 -8.29 -14.39 31.09
CA VAL A 124 -8.54 -14.66 29.67
C VAL A 124 -7.34 -14.37 28.77
N ASN A 125 -6.35 -13.60 29.25
CA ASN A 125 -5.14 -13.29 28.48
C ASN A 125 -4.27 -14.54 28.30
N PHE A 126 -4.54 -15.25 27.21
CA PHE A 126 -3.89 -16.48 26.82
C PHE A 126 -3.69 -16.45 25.31
N LYS A 127 -2.44 -16.69 24.89
CA LYS A 127 -2.08 -16.77 23.48
C LYS A 127 -2.57 -18.10 22.91
N SER A 128 -3.36 -18.06 21.84
CA SER A 128 -3.90 -19.26 21.23
C SER A 128 -2.78 -20.09 20.59
N ALA A 129 -2.88 -21.41 20.67
CA ALA A 129 -1.98 -22.32 19.96
C ALA A 129 -2.42 -22.42 18.49
N GLY A 130 -2.16 -21.38 17.69
CA GLY A 130 -2.60 -21.35 16.29
C GLY A 130 -2.04 -20.17 15.50
N GLN A 131 -1.67 -20.45 14.24
CA GLN A 131 -1.14 -19.61 13.16
C GLN A 131 -0.39 -18.32 13.54
N LYS A 132 0.89 -18.25 13.15
CA LYS A 132 1.60 -16.97 13.04
C LYS A 132 0.83 -16.09 12.05
N THR A 133 0.62 -14.82 12.40
CA THR A 133 0.09 -13.84 11.47
C THR A 133 1.01 -13.69 10.26
N CYS A 134 0.43 -13.43 9.10
CA CYS A 134 1.15 -12.99 7.90
C CYS A 134 1.20 -11.46 7.79
N LEU A 135 0.62 -10.74 8.76
CA LEU A 135 0.59 -9.28 8.79
C LEU A 135 1.88 -8.74 9.40
N ASN A 136 2.46 -7.74 8.75
CA ASN A 136 3.56 -6.97 9.29
C ASN A 136 3.06 -5.95 10.35
N PHE A 137 4.00 -5.33 11.05
CA PHE A 137 3.71 -4.39 12.13
C PHE A 137 3.19 -3.04 11.60
N LEU A 138 3.49 -2.73 10.34
CA LEU A 138 2.91 -1.59 9.64
C LEU A 138 1.38 -1.71 9.53
N HIS A 139 0.83 -2.90 9.27
CA HIS A 139 -0.63 -3.14 9.29
C HIS A 139 -1.28 -2.74 10.62
N MET A 140 -0.67 -3.12 11.75
CA MET A 140 -1.15 -2.71 13.08
C MET A 140 -1.09 -1.19 13.24
N THR A 141 0.05 -0.60 12.86
CA THR A 141 0.28 0.85 12.99
C THR A 141 -0.67 1.66 12.13
N PHE A 142 -0.92 1.24 10.89
CA PHE A 142 -1.88 1.89 9.99
C PHE A 142 -3.30 1.75 10.54
N GLY A 143 -3.67 0.59 11.10
CA GLY A 143 -4.94 0.44 11.81
C GLY A 143 -5.11 1.40 12.99
N GLN A 144 -4.04 1.68 13.75
CA GLN A 144 -4.05 2.70 14.80
C GLN A 144 -4.18 4.11 14.23
N PHE A 145 -3.44 4.44 13.17
CA PHE A 145 -3.55 5.73 12.48
C PHE A 145 -4.97 5.98 11.96
N LEU A 146 -5.59 4.95 11.38
CA LEU A 146 -6.98 5.00 10.88
C LEU A 146 -7.99 5.12 12.02
N ASP A 147 -7.80 4.45 13.16
CA ASP A 147 -8.66 4.65 14.36
C ASP A 147 -8.57 6.09 14.84
N HIS A 148 -7.38 6.68 14.77
CA HIS A 148 -7.14 8.05 15.19
C HIS A 148 -7.69 9.08 14.21
N ASP A 149 -8.04 8.69 12.99
CA ASP A 149 -8.79 9.54 12.06
C ASP A 149 -10.29 9.51 12.36
N LEU A 150 -10.78 8.35 12.83
CA LEU A 150 -12.20 8.04 12.92
C LEU A 150 -12.81 8.26 14.31
N THR A 151 -12.03 8.03 15.38
CA THR A 151 -12.57 7.96 16.74
C THR A 151 -11.66 8.61 17.79
N GLU A 152 -12.25 9.50 18.59
CA GLU A 152 -11.66 9.97 19.85
C GLU A 152 -12.79 10.23 20.85
N THR A 153 -12.74 9.55 22.00
CA THR A 153 -13.72 9.77 23.06
C THR A 153 -13.11 10.63 24.18
N PRO A 154 -13.67 11.82 24.48
CA PRO A 154 -13.14 12.67 25.54
C PRO A 154 -13.36 12.03 26.90
N MET A 155 -12.49 12.34 27.86
CA MET A 155 -12.72 12.05 29.27
C MET A 155 -13.47 13.20 29.95
N SER A 156 -14.26 12.87 30.97
CA SER A 156 -14.90 13.90 31.81
C SER A 156 -13.85 14.73 32.56
N LYS A 157 -14.04 16.05 32.66
CA LYS A 157 -13.20 16.97 33.44
C LYS A 157 -13.92 17.43 34.72
N GLY A 158 -13.18 17.89 35.73
CA GLY A 158 -13.75 18.39 36.98
C GLY A 158 -14.47 19.73 36.79
N GLU A 159 -15.79 19.74 36.98
CA GLU A 159 -16.65 20.95 36.93
C GLU A 159 -17.08 21.44 38.34
N LEU A 160 -16.72 20.72 39.41
CA LEU A 160 -17.14 21.03 40.79
C LEU A 160 -15.93 21.39 41.68
N PRO A 161 -16.02 22.46 42.50
CA PRO A 161 -15.04 22.79 43.53
C PRO A 161 -15.25 21.88 44.74
N THR A 162 -15.06 20.58 44.55
CA THR A 162 -14.72 19.67 45.65
C THR A 162 -13.23 19.41 45.59
N THR A 163 -12.61 19.14 46.72
CA THR A 163 -11.17 19.27 47.05
C THR A 163 -10.12 18.62 46.13
N GLN A 164 -10.50 18.05 44.97
CA GLN A 164 -9.59 17.54 43.94
C GLN A 164 -10.00 17.94 42.50
N GLY A 165 -10.70 19.07 42.34
CA GLY A 165 -11.01 19.64 41.02
C GLY A 165 -11.11 21.16 41.08
N VAL A 166 -10.10 21.89 40.61
CA VAL A 166 -10.27 23.32 40.29
C VAL A 166 -10.72 23.38 38.85
N ASN A 167 -11.77 24.15 38.53
CA ASN A 167 -12.37 24.31 37.20
C ASN A 167 -11.42 23.95 36.04
N GLY A 168 -11.64 22.79 35.42
CA GLY A 168 -10.86 22.32 34.26
C GLY A 168 -9.69 21.38 34.55
N SER A 169 -9.38 21.04 35.81
CA SER A 169 -8.33 20.09 36.16
C SER A 169 -8.73 18.63 35.89
N THR A 170 -7.73 17.77 35.69
CA THR A 170 -7.88 16.32 35.50
C THR A 170 -8.42 15.65 36.77
N ILE A 171 -9.38 14.73 36.60
CA ILE A 171 -9.96 13.95 37.70
C ILE A 171 -8.99 12.82 38.06
N THR A 172 -8.70 12.66 39.36
CA THR A 172 -7.86 11.56 39.88
C THR A 172 -8.72 10.62 40.72
N CYS A 173 -8.69 9.32 40.44
CA CYS A 173 -9.58 8.31 41.04
C CYS A 173 -8.86 7.37 42.00
N CYS A 174 -7.53 7.28 41.93
CA CYS A 174 -6.71 6.43 42.78
C CYS A 174 -5.71 7.23 43.63
N SER A 175 -5.96 8.51 43.90
CA SER A 175 -5.12 9.28 44.83
C SER A 175 -5.15 8.64 46.23
N LYS A 176 -4.08 8.80 47.00
CA LYS A 176 -4.00 8.24 48.36
C LYS A 176 -5.15 8.76 49.24
N GLU A 177 -5.49 10.03 49.10
CA GLU A 177 -6.60 10.67 49.81
C GLU A 177 -7.95 10.02 49.49
N VAL A 178 -8.20 9.69 48.22
CA VAL A 178 -9.42 8.98 47.78
C VAL A 178 -9.43 7.52 48.25
N GLN A 179 -8.26 6.86 48.24
CA GLN A 179 -8.15 5.49 48.76
C GLN A 179 -8.36 5.42 50.28
N ASP A 180 -7.90 6.43 51.02
CA ASP A 180 -8.07 6.52 52.49
C ASP A 180 -9.49 6.98 52.87
N ASN A 181 -10.17 7.75 51.99
CA ASN A 181 -11.55 8.20 52.18
C ASN A 181 -12.38 8.08 50.88
N PRO A 182 -13.12 6.96 50.69
CA PRO A 182 -13.94 6.73 49.49
C PRO A 182 -15.04 7.78 49.25
N ASP A 183 -15.45 8.54 50.25
CA ASP A 183 -16.45 9.61 50.08
C ASP A 183 -15.91 10.78 49.23
N LEU A 184 -14.59 10.86 49.03
CA LEU A 184 -13.94 11.83 48.14
C LEU A 184 -13.92 11.38 46.68
N LEU A 185 -14.39 10.17 46.37
CA LEU A 185 -14.39 9.64 45.01
C LEU A 185 -15.32 10.46 44.12
N HIS A 186 -14.77 11.07 43.07
CA HIS A 186 -15.55 11.88 42.14
C HIS A 186 -16.61 11.03 41.41
N PRO A 187 -17.83 11.54 41.13
CA PRO A 187 -18.89 10.75 40.49
C PRO A 187 -18.58 10.20 39.08
N GLN A 188 -17.58 10.78 38.40
CA GLN A 188 -17.08 10.29 37.10
C GLN A 188 -15.90 9.32 37.24
N CYS A 189 -15.51 8.95 38.46
CA CYS A 189 -14.52 7.91 38.70
C CYS A 189 -15.16 6.53 38.62
N ALA A 190 -14.51 5.61 37.92
CA ALA A 190 -14.87 4.20 37.88
C ALA A 190 -13.59 3.34 37.94
N PRO A 191 -12.76 3.51 38.99
CA PRO A 191 -11.45 2.91 39.08
C PRO A 191 -11.53 1.39 39.03
N ILE A 192 -10.50 0.76 38.48
CA ILE A 192 -10.39 -0.69 38.45
C ILE A 192 -9.64 -1.12 39.69
N THR A 193 -10.33 -1.75 40.64
CA THR A 193 -9.72 -2.29 41.85
C THR A 193 -8.75 -3.41 41.48
N ILE A 194 -7.56 -3.43 42.09
CA ILE A 194 -6.59 -4.51 41.90
C ILE A 194 -6.85 -5.59 42.95
N PRO A 195 -7.10 -6.86 42.55
CA PRO A 195 -7.29 -7.95 43.48
C PRO A 195 -6.04 -8.19 44.35
N ALA A 196 -6.22 -8.52 45.63
CA ALA A 196 -5.10 -8.77 46.55
C ALA A 196 -4.20 -9.96 46.16
N GLY A 197 -4.69 -10.86 45.30
CA GLY A 197 -3.93 -11.99 44.74
C GLY A 197 -3.38 -11.72 43.34
N ASP A 198 -3.35 -10.47 42.86
CA ASP A 198 -2.79 -10.13 41.55
C ASP A 198 -1.28 -10.38 41.53
N ASN A 199 -0.81 -11.29 40.68
CA ASN A 199 0.60 -11.69 40.66
C ASN A 199 1.55 -10.58 40.16
N PHE A 200 1.07 -9.60 39.41
CA PHE A 200 1.91 -8.56 38.81
C PHE A 200 1.89 -7.27 39.62
N TYR A 201 0.71 -6.79 40.03
CA TYR A 201 0.57 -5.50 40.72
C TYR A 201 0.80 -5.57 42.24
N SER A 202 0.55 -6.73 42.87
CA SER A 202 0.73 -6.88 44.32
C SER A 202 2.16 -6.65 44.80
N PRO A 203 3.23 -7.11 44.10
CA PRO A 203 4.62 -6.78 44.44
C PRO A 203 4.92 -5.27 44.51
N TYR A 204 4.16 -4.46 43.77
CA TYR A 204 4.30 -3.00 43.73
C TYR A 204 3.33 -2.27 44.67
N ALA A 205 2.59 -3.01 45.50
CA ALA A 205 1.56 -2.49 46.41
C ALA A 205 0.48 -1.63 45.72
N VAL A 206 0.19 -1.88 44.44
CA VAL A 206 -0.85 -1.18 43.69
C VAL A 206 -2.20 -1.81 44.01
N LYS A 207 -3.16 -0.98 44.45
CA LYS A 207 -4.52 -1.41 44.84
C LYS A 207 -5.63 -0.89 43.92
N CYS A 208 -5.31 0.10 43.10
CA CYS A 208 -6.27 0.85 42.30
C CYS A 208 -5.59 1.26 40.99
N MET A 209 -6.30 1.04 39.89
CA MET A 209 -5.90 1.51 38.56
C MET A 209 -6.83 2.64 38.11
N GLU A 210 -6.22 3.76 37.70
CA GLU A 210 -6.90 4.99 37.31
C GLU A 210 -7.87 4.74 36.16
N PHE A 211 -9.11 5.23 36.32
CA PHE A 211 -10.11 5.19 35.27
C PHE A 211 -11.17 6.29 35.48
N VAL A 212 -11.21 7.22 34.54
CA VAL A 212 -12.21 8.28 34.44
C VAL A 212 -13.18 7.95 33.32
N ARG A 213 -14.47 8.13 33.59
CA ARG A 213 -15.56 7.89 32.63
C ARG A 213 -15.53 8.87 31.47
N SER A 214 -15.84 8.36 30.28
CA SER A 214 -15.89 9.14 29.04
C SER A 214 -16.95 10.22 29.12
N ALA A 215 -16.65 11.43 28.68
CA ALA A 215 -17.58 12.55 28.71
C ALA A 215 -18.88 12.20 27.95
N PRO A 216 -20.06 12.53 28.51
CA PRO A 216 -21.31 12.34 27.79
C PRO A 216 -21.44 13.38 26.69
N ALA A 217 -22.02 13.00 25.56
CA ALA A 217 -22.49 13.95 24.56
C ALA A 217 -23.67 14.76 25.11
N ASP A 218 -23.76 16.02 24.70
CA ASP A 218 -24.90 16.86 25.03
C ASP A 218 -26.20 16.29 24.46
N ARG A 219 -27.31 16.49 25.16
CA ARG A 219 -28.60 15.93 24.75
C ARG A 219 -29.76 16.88 24.99
N CYS A 220 -30.73 16.81 24.09
CA CYS A 220 -32.00 17.53 24.15
C CYS A 220 -33.17 16.72 24.69
N ALA A 221 -32.93 15.45 25.05
CA ALA A 221 -33.95 14.56 25.58
C ALA A 221 -33.39 13.67 26.69
N LEU A 222 -34.26 13.27 27.61
CA LEU A 222 -33.98 12.25 28.61
C LEU A 222 -33.74 10.90 27.92
N GLY A 223 -32.78 10.13 28.41
CA GLY A 223 -32.47 8.80 27.92
C GLY A 223 -31.16 8.26 28.49
N PRO A 224 -30.69 7.10 28.01
CA PRO A 224 -29.39 6.57 28.36
C PRO A 224 -28.24 7.51 28.01
N ARG A 225 -27.12 7.39 28.72
CA ARG A 225 -25.87 8.11 28.46
C ARG A 225 -25.38 7.74 27.06
N LYS A 226 -25.01 8.75 26.28
CA LYS A 226 -24.31 8.61 25.00
C LYS A 226 -22.96 9.31 25.11
N GLN A 227 -21.94 8.71 24.53
CA GLN A 227 -20.60 9.26 24.49
C GLN A 227 -20.41 10.07 23.21
N LEU A 228 -19.47 11.01 23.26
CA LEU A 228 -19.14 11.94 22.20
C LEU A 228 -17.97 11.40 21.38
N ASN A 229 -18.02 11.54 20.06
CA ASN A 229 -16.85 11.47 19.20
C ASN A 229 -16.31 12.89 18.99
N GLN A 230 -15.04 13.15 19.28
CA GLN A 230 -14.42 14.46 19.00
C GLN A 230 -14.02 14.61 17.54
N LEU A 231 -13.87 13.50 16.83
CA LEU A 231 -13.42 13.48 15.44
C LEU A 231 -14.58 13.36 14.46
N THR A 232 -14.29 13.64 13.19
CA THR A 232 -15.19 13.29 12.10
C THR A 232 -15.31 11.76 12.02
N SER A 233 -16.38 11.26 11.40
CA SER A 233 -16.55 9.80 11.19
C SER A 233 -16.06 9.36 9.81
N TYR A 234 -15.39 10.23 9.07
CA TYR A 234 -14.95 9.99 7.70
C TYR A 234 -13.46 9.66 7.68
N VAL A 235 -13.03 8.91 6.68
CA VAL A 235 -11.58 8.81 6.38
C VAL A 235 -11.23 10.08 5.61
N ASP A 236 -10.76 11.09 6.33
CA ASP A 236 -10.53 12.45 5.80
C ASP A 236 -9.20 13.09 6.23
N GLY A 237 -8.32 12.28 6.82
CA GLY A 237 -6.97 12.69 7.20
C GLY A 237 -6.95 13.69 8.35
N GLY A 238 -8.02 13.81 9.13
CA GLY A 238 -8.06 14.54 10.40
C GLY A 238 -6.86 14.27 11.32
N SER A 239 -6.29 13.07 11.32
CA SER A 239 -5.02 12.76 12.01
C SER A 239 -3.83 13.64 11.58
N VAL A 240 -3.82 14.07 10.31
CA VAL A 240 -2.78 14.94 9.71
C VAL A 240 -3.22 16.40 9.73
N TYR A 241 -4.50 16.68 9.44
CA TYR A 241 -5.00 18.01 9.13
C TYR A 241 -5.81 18.69 10.26
N GLY A 242 -6.12 17.98 11.34
CA GLY A 242 -6.98 18.45 12.44
C GLY A 242 -8.48 18.38 12.11
N ILE A 243 -9.35 18.76 13.05
CA ILE A 243 -10.82 18.72 12.86
C ILE A 243 -11.46 20.10 12.93
N SER A 244 -10.65 21.15 13.11
CA SER A 244 -11.09 22.54 13.11
C SER A 244 -10.19 23.43 12.26
N LEU A 245 -10.72 24.54 11.76
CA LEU A 245 -9.94 25.52 11.00
C LEU A 245 -8.79 26.11 11.83
N GLU A 246 -8.95 26.20 13.16
CA GLU A 246 -7.90 26.68 14.07
C GLU A 246 -6.74 25.68 14.14
N GLU A 247 -7.02 24.40 14.37
CA GLU A 247 -5.99 23.35 14.36
C GLU A 247 -5.28 23.26 13.00
N ALA A 248 -6.04 23.27 11.90
CA ALA A 248 -5.48 23.26 10.55
C ALA A 248 -4.56 24.48 10.31
N ALA A 249 -4.96 25.67 10.75
CA ALA A 249 -4.15 26.88 10.66
C ALA A 249 -2.85 26.79 11.48
N GLU A 250 -2.90 26.15 12.65
CA GLU A 250 -1.71 25.93 13.47
C GLU A 250 -0.70 24.99 12.79
N LEU A 251 -1.19 24.05 11.97
CA LEU A 251 -0.37 23.08 11.24
C LEU A 251 0.16 23.60 9.90
N ARG A 252 -0.40 24.67 9.34
CA ARG A 252 -0.01 25.22 8.03
C ARG A 252 1.05 26.32 8.09
N THR A 253 1.88 26.40 7.06
CA THR A 253 2.82 27.53 6.85
C THR A 253 2.10 28.76 6.30
N PHE A 254 0.96 28.58 5.63
CA PHE A 254 0.30 29.58 4.77
C PHE A 254 1.20 30.11 3.65
N GLN A 255 2.13 29.27 3.20
CA GLN A 255 2.97 29.52 2.05
C GLN A 255 3.10 28.25 1.19
N GLY A 256 2.73 28.35 -0.09
CA GLY A 256 2.85 27.27 -1.07
C GLY A 256 1.95 26.07 -0.81
N GLY A 257 0.91 26.24 0.01
CA GLY A 257 0.01 25.17 0.44
C GLY A 257 0.60 24.23 1.48
N LEU A 258 1.77 24.52 2.06
CA LEU A 258 2.55 23.56 2.85
C LEU A 258 2.07 23.41 4.30
N LEU A 259 2.27 22.19 4.83
CA LEU A 259 2.27 21.91 6.26
C LEU A 259 3.61 22.30 6.89
N LYS A 260 3.56 22.69 8.16
CA LYS A 260 4.74 22.95 8.98
C LYS A 260 5.45 21.65 9.29
N THR A 261 6.73 21.61 8.96
CA THR A 261 7.65 20.52 9.25
C THR A 261 8.97 21.10 9.76
N GLN A 262 9.80 20.25 10.36
CA GLN A 262 11.15 20.63 10.78
C GLN A 262 12.17 19.65 10.20
N LEU A 263 13.37 20.13 9.88
CA LEU A 263 14.47 19.27 9.47
C LEU A 263 15.28 18.84 10.69
N THR A 264 15.65 17.56 10.74
CA THR A 264 16.69 17.06 11.64
C THR A 264 18.07 17.57 11.20
N ARG A 265 19.11 17.24 11.99
CA ARG A 265 20.49 17.65 11.68
C ARG A 265 21.03 17.06 10.37
N ASP A 266 20.50 15.90 9.98
CA ASP A 266 20.84 15.14 8.76
C ASP A 266 19.87 15.42 7.60
N GLY A 267 18.97 16.40 7.72
CA GLY A 267 18.09 16.82 6.63
C GLY A 267 16.79 16.01 6.49
N VAL A 268 16.47 15.15 7.45
CA VAL A 268 15.23 14.37 7.46
C VAL A 268 14.06 15.23 7.93
N GLU A 269 12.96 15.24 7.16
CA GLU A 269 11.77 16.05 7.47
C GLU A 269 10.89 15.38 8.53
N LEU A 270 10.63 16.03 9.66
CA LEU A 270 9.77 15.55 10.73
C LEU A 270 8.58 16.48 10.94
N LEU A 271 7.55 15.97 11.62
CA LEU A 271 6.42 16.78 12.09
C LEU A 271 6.87 17.99 12.91
N TRP A 272 6.06 19.03 12.93
CA TRP A 272 6.33 20.24 13.71
C TRP A 272 6.39 19.97 15.22
N PRO A 273 7.27 20.60 16.01
CA PRO A 273 7.34 20.37 17.45
C PRO A 273 6.20 21.06 18.21
N ASP A 274 5.55 20.34 19.12
CA ASP A 274 4.63 20.90 20.12
C ASP A 274 5.38 21.32 21.39
N LYS A 275 5.68 22.61 21.49
CA LYS A 275 6.36 23.19 22.67
C LYS A 275 5.47 23.28 23.91
N ASN A 276 4.16 23.10 23.75
CA ASN A 276 3.16 23.34 24.79
C ASN A 276 2.48 22.05 25.28
N LEU A 277 3.05 20.86 25.01
CA LEU A 277 2.47 19.58 25.42
C LEU A 277 3.00 19.09 26.79
N PRO A 278 2.34 19.45 27.92
CA PRO A 278 2.79 19.06 29.25
C PRO A 278 2.70 17.55 29.44
N GLY A 279 3.68 17.01 30.14
CA GLY A 279 3.75 15.58 30.45
C GLY A 279 4.40 14.75 29.36
N CYS A 280 4.41 15.16 28.09
CA CYS A 280 5.24 14.53 27.06
C CYS A 280 6.64 15.19 27.02
N ASN A 281 6.68 16.53 26.93
CA ASN A 281 7.93 17.28 26.91
C ASN A 281 8.74 17.08 28.19
N ALA A 282 9.93 16.49 28.05
CA ALA A 282 10.88 16.30 29.14
C ALA A 282 11.83 17.51 29.24
N PRO A 283 12.03 18.12 30.42
CA PRO A 283 12.85 19.34 30.55
C PRO A 283 14.27 19.21 29.98
N ALA A 284 14.91 18.05 30.14
CA ALA A 284 16.23 17.78 29.58
C ALA A 284 16.21 17.80 28.04
N LYS A 285 15.18 17.22 27.43
CA LYS A 285 15.01 17.17 25.97
C LYS A 285 14.63 18.52 25.38
N SER A 286 13.75 19.26 26.05
CA SER A 286 13.40 20.62 25.63
C SER A 286 14.62 21.57 25.68
N ALA A 287 15.56 21.36 26.61
CA ALA A 287 16.82 22.11 26.64
C ALA A 287 17.76 21.78 25.47
N GLU A 288 17.63 20.59 24.87
CA GLU A 288 18.32 20.16 23.65
C GLU A 288 17.60 20.62 22.37
N GLY A 289 16.44 21.27 22.50
CA GLY A 289 15.59 21.67 21.38
C GLY A 289 14.68 20.56 20.86
N GLU A 290 14.63 19.41 21.54
CA GLU A 290 13.80 18.26 21.17
C GLU A 290 12.48 18.30 21.93
N TYR A 291 11.36 18.17 21.21
CA TYR A 291 10.01 18.25 21.75
C TYR A 291 9.17 17.07 21.26
N CYS A 292 8.02 16.86 21.88
CA CYS A 292 7.00 16.00 21.28
C CYS A 292 6.41 16.68 20.03
N PHE A 293 5.82 15.89 19.15
CA PHE A 293 5.35 16.33 17.84
C PHE A 293 3.90 16.84 17.87
N LYS A 294 3.56 17.72 16.94
CA LYS A 294 2.22 18.23 16.69
C LYS A 294 1.69 17.67 15.38
N ALA A 295 0.45 17.20 15.40
CA ALA A 295 -0.29 16.75 14.22
C ALA A 295 -1.77 17.13 14.39
N GLY A 296 -2.61 16.66 13.47
CA GLY A 296 -4.06 16.84 13.56
C GLY A 296 -4.71 16.10 14.72
N ASP A 297 -4.15 14.95 15.12
CA ASP A 297 -4.57 14.20 16.30
C ASP A 297 -3.58 14.33 17.47
N ASN A 298 -4.11 14.48 18.70
CA ASN A 298 -3.29 14.74 19.89
C ASN A 298 -2.53 13.50 20.41
N ARG A 299 -2.88 12.30 19.93
CA ARG A 299 -2.27 11.03 20.30
C ARG A 299 -1.10 10.65 19.40
N VAL A 300 -0.68 11.51 18.45
CA VAL A 300 0.45 11.25 17.54
C VAL A 300 1.74 10.80 18.24
N ASN A 301 1.96 11.22 19.50
CA ASN A 301 3.12 10.85 20.31
C ASN A 301 2.92 9.59 21.17
N GLU A 302 1.80 8.89 21.06
CA GLU A 302 1.50 7.72 21.89
C GLU A 302 2.58 6.64 21.75
N GLN A 303 3.12 6.47 20.53
CA GLN A 303 4.23 5.58 20.21
C GLN A 303 4.94 6.07 18.92
N ARG A 304 6.20 5.67 18.70
CA ARG A 304 7.06 6.22 17.64
C ARG A 304 6.63 5.88 16.21
N PHE A 305 6.16 4.67 15.93
CA PHE A 305 5.63 4.26 14.63
C PHE A 305 4.42 5.09 14.19
N LEU A 306 3.52 5.43 15.11
CA LEU A 306 2.37 6.30 14.81
C LEU A 306 2.86 7.69 14.38
N THR A 307 3.85 8.23 15.10
CA THR A 307 4.50 9.49 14.70
C THR A 307 5.16 9.36 13.33
N THR A 308 5.85 8.25 13.05
CA THR A 308 6.52 8.00 11.76
C THR A 308 5.51 7.94 10.61
N VAL A 309 4.44 7.14 10.72
CA VAL A 309 3.39 7.05 9.69
C VAL A 309 2.72 8.41 9.46
N THR A 310 2.43 9.15 10.54
CA THR A 310 1.87 10.51 10.41
C THR A 310 2.86 11.48 9.75
N THR A 311 4.17 11.28 9.95
CA THR A 311 5.22 12.05 9.28
C THR A 311 5.23 11.76 7.78
N VAL A 312 5.08 10.50 7.36
CA VAL A 312 5.02 10.10 5.94
C VAL A 312 3.88 10.85 5.24
N TRP A 313 2.66 10.84 5.80
CA TRP A 313 1.53 11.57 5.22
C TRP A 313 1.72 13.09 5.17
N ALA A 314 2.41 13.68 6.15
CA ALA A 314 2.74 15.11 6.14
C ALA A 314 3.80 15.45 5.07
N ARG A 315 4.78 14.56 4.85
CA ARG A 315 5.76 14.68 3.76
C ARG A 315 5.07 14.57 2.40
N GLU A 316 4.14 13.62 2.27
CA GLU A 316 3.40 13.39 1.03
C GLU A 316 2.58 14.60 0.63
N HIS A 317 1.85 15.20 1.58
CA HIS A 317 1.19 16.47 1.37
C HIS A 317 2.14 17.56 0.84
N ASN A 318 3.31 17.71 1.48
CA ASN A 318 4.28 18.72 1.07
C ASN A 318 4.91 18.40 -0.30
N ARG A 319 5.09 17.11 -0.66
CA ARG A 319 5.55 16.66 -1.97
C ARG A 319 4.54 17.07 -3.06
N LEU A 320 3.27 16.72 -2.86
CA LEU A 320 2.17 17.06 -3.77
C LEU A 320 1.98 18.56 -3.91
N ALA A 321 1.94 19.31 -2.81
CA ALA A 321 1.77 20.77 -2.86
C ALA A 321 2.90 21.44 -3.66
N LYS A 322 4.15 20.99 -3.51
CA LYS A 322 5.29 21.50 -4.31
C LYS A 322 5.15 21.16 -5.79
N ARG A 323 4.76 19.93 -6.15
CA ARG A 323 4.55 19.52 -7.56
C ARG A 323 3.38 20.27 -8.18
N LEU A 324 2.24 20.35 -7.49
CA LEU A 324 1.06 21.09 -7.94
C LEU A 324 1.35 22.58 -8.15
N ALA A 325 2.21 23.19 -7.32
CA ALA A 325 2.62 24.59 -7.50
C ALA A 325 3.45 24.81 -8.77
N LYS A 326 4.28 23.82 -9.17
CA LYS A 326 5.04 23.86 -10.43
C LYS A 326 4.10 23.73 -11.64
N ILE A 327 3.18 22.77 -11.60
CA ILE A 327 2.22 22.50 -12.68
C ILE A 327 1.18 23.62 -12.80
N ASN A 328 0.76 24.20 -11.66
CA ASN A 328 -0.25 25.25 -11.59
C ASN A 328 0.29 26.53 -10.92
N PRO A 329 1.17 27.31 -11.59
CA PRO A 329 1.76 28.53 -10.99
C PRO A 329 0.76 29.63 -10.62
N HIS A 330 -0.49 29.50 -11.09
CA HIS A 330 -1.57 30.43 -10.85
C HIS A 330 -2.43 30.09 -9.61
N TRP A 331 -2.21 28.93 -8.98
CA TRP A 331 -2.92 28.56 -7.76
C TRP A 331 -2.36 29.30 -6.54
N ASP A 332 -3.26 29.74 -5.66
CA ASP A 332 -2.87 30.35 -4.39
C ASP A 332 -2.61 29.28 -3.31
N ASP A 333 -2.14 29.74 -2.13
CA ASP A 333 -1.84 28.86 -0.99
C ASP A 333 -3.01 27.96 -0.59
N GLU A 334 -4.22 28.52 -0.55
CA GLU A 334 -5.41 27.78 -0.13
C GLU A 334 -5.78 26.70 -1.14
N ARG A 335 -5.72 27.03 -2.44
CA ARG A 335 -5.98 26.08 -3.51
C ARG A 335 -4.97 24.93 -3.49
N LEU A 336 -3.68 25.22 -3.34
CA LEU A 336 -2.62 24.21 -3.24
C LEU A 336 -2.82 23.29 -2.02
N PHE A 337 -3.07 23.87 -0.85
CA PHE A 337 -3.33 23.10 0.37
C PHE A 337 -4.53 22.17 0.22
N GLN A 338 -5.66 22.68 -0.28
CA GLN A 338 -6.88 21.88 -0.39
C GLN A 338 -6.79 20.78 -1.45
N GLU A 339 -6.10 21.02 -2.56
CA GLU A 339 -5.89 19.99 -3.59
C GLU A 339 -4.90 18.92 -3.14
N ALA A 340 -3.77 19.30 -2.54
CA ALA A 340 -2.84 18.33 -1.94
C ALA A 340 -3.53 17.52 -0.83
N LYS A 341 -4.28 18.17 0.07
CA LYS A 341 -5.09 17.48 1.08
C LYS A 341 -6.08 16.50 0.45
N ARG A 342 -6.76 16.89 -0.63
CA ARG A 342 -7.77 16.06 -1.29
C ARG A 342 -7.16 14.77 -1.87
N ILE A 343 -5.98 14.87 -2.50
CA ILE A 343 -5.24 13.72 -3.03
C ILE A 343 -4.79 12.80 -1.91
N VAL A 344 -4.10 13.32 -0.88
CA VAL A 344 -3.66 12.51 0.29
C VAL A 344 -4.83 11.81 0.98
N VAL A 345 -6.00 12.45 1.05
CA VAL A 345 -7.19 11.81 1.62
C VAL A 345 -7.67 10.65 0.75
N ALA A 346 -7.59 10.77 -0.57
CA ALA A 346 -7.92 9.69 -1.50
C ALA A 346 -6.92 8.52 -1.36
N GLU A 347 -5.61 8.79 -1.28
CA GLU A 347 -4.57 7.80 -0.98
C GLU A 347 -4.86 7.06 0.33
N ILE A 348 -5.18 7.77 1.42
CA ILE A 348 -5.53 7.14 2.70
C ILE A 348 -6.80 6.28 2.56
N GLN A 349 -7.80 6.73 1.81
CA GLN A 349 -9.02 5.96 1.52
C GLN A 349 -8.70 4.69 0.72
N GLN A 350 -7.84 4.79 -0.29
CA GLN A 350 -7.39 3.66 -1.10
C GLN A 350 -6.66 2.64 -0.24
N VAL A 351 -5.59 3.04 0.47
CA VAL A 351 -4.83 2.14 1.36
C VAL A 351 -5.74 1.50 2.41
N ALA A 352 -6.68 2.26 2.98
CA ALA A 352 -7.60 1.72 3.97
C ALA A 352 -8.49 0.61 3.42
N TYR A 353 -9.04 0.76 2.21
CA TYR A 353 -10.01 -0.18 1.66
C TYR A 353 -9.39 -1.25 0.77
N ASN A 354 -8.25 -0.99 0.13
CA ASN A 354 -7.55 -1.90 -0.77
C ASN A 354 -6.47 -2.74 -0.07
N GLU A 355 -5.76 -2.20 0.92
CA GLU A 355 -4.66 -2.92 1.58
C GLU A 355 -5.00 -3.35 3.01
N TYR A 356 -5.57 -2.45 3.81
CA TYR A 356 -5.77 -2.72 5.24
C TYR A 356 -6.97 -3.65 5.51
N LEU A 357 -8.12 -3.38 4.88
CA LEU A 357 -9.37 -4.11 5.14
C LEU A 357 -9.43 -5.54 4.59
N PRO A 358 -8.92 -5.87 3.38
CA PRO A 358 -9.02 -7.23 2.84
C PRO A 358 -8.42 -8.31 3.74
N PRO A 359 -7.20 -8.18 4.29
CA PRO A 359 -6.67 -9.18 5.21
C PRO A 359 -7.42 -9.22 6.55
N VAL A 360 -8.15 -8.17 6.93
CA VAL A 360 -8.97 -8.13 8.15
C VAL A 360 -10.29 -8.87 7.93
N LEU A 361 -11.06 -8.50 6.90
CA LEU A 361 -12.43 -8.94 6.67
C LEU A 361 -12.58 -10.18 5.79
N SER A 362 -11.57 -10.52 5.00
CA SER A 362 -11.54 -11.46 3.87
C SER A 362 -12.00 -10.86 2.53
N PRO A 363 -11.36 -11.24 1.41
CA PRO A 363 -11.76 -10.78 0.07
C PRO A 363 -13.22 -11.08 -0.26
N LYS A 364 -13.74 -12.23 0.20
CA LYS A 364 -15.14 -12.60 -0.01
C LYS A 364 -16.12 -11.65 0.67
N LEU A 365 -15.82 -11.22 1.90
CA LEU A 365 -16.66 -10.26 2.61
C LEU A 365 -16.53 -8.86 2.02
N MET A 366 -15.32 -8.45 1.61
CA MET A 366 -15.10 -7.18 0.94
C MET A 366 -15.97 -7.03 -0.31
N ALA A 367 -15.94 -8.03 -1.20
CA ALA A 367 -16.76 -8.07 -2.40
C ALA A 367 -18.27 -8.08 -2.08
N ALA A 368 -18.70 -8.91 -1.12
CA ALA A 368 -20.11 -9.01 -0.75
C ALA A 368 -20.66 -7.72 -0.10
N ALA A 369 -19.80 -6.94 0.55
CA ALA A 369 -20.16 -5.69 1.21
C ALA A 369 -20.03 -4.46 0.29
N GLY A 370 -19.49 -4.60 -0.92
CA GLY A 370 -19.21 -3.48 -1.82
C GLY A 370 -18.11 -2.57 -1.27
N LEU A 371 -17.10 -3.16 -0.63
CA LEU A 371 -15.99 -2.42 0.00
C LEU A 371 -14.74 -2.33 -0.88
N ASN A 372 -14.62 -3.17 -1.92
CA ASN A 372 -13.52 -3.07 -2.86
C ASN A 372 -13.51 -1.66 -3.48
N THR A 373 -12.32 -1.11 -3.63
CA THR A 373 -12.03 0.03 -4.52
C THR A 373 -11.61 -0.50 -5.88
N GLY A 374 -11.54 0.39 -6.86
CA GLY A 374 -11.32 0.05 -8.26
C GLY A 374 -12.50 0.51 -9.09
N THR A 375 -12.22 1.28 -10.14
CA THR A 375 -13.23 1.80 -11.05
C THR A 375 -13.46 0.88 -12.25
N ASP A 376 -12.55 -0.04 -12.58
CA ASP A 376 -12.57 -0.81 -13.86
C ASP A 376 -12.79 0.15 -15.06
N GLY A 377 -12.23 1.36 -15.01
CA GLY A 377 -12.45 2.44 -15.98
C GLY A 377 -13.82 3.15 -15.88
N GLN A 378 -14.57 2.96 -14.80
CA GLN A 378 -15.89 3.55 -14.55
C GLN A 378 -16.08 4.03 -13.10
N GLN A 379 -16.25 5.34 -12.93
CA GLN A 379 -16.61 5.93 -11.64
C GLN A 379 -17.95 5.41 -11.10
N THR A 380 -18.02 5.19 -9.79
CA THR A 380 -19.20 4.59 -9.14
C THR A 380 -20.25 5.64 -8.77
N THR A 381 -21.50 5.22 -8.54
CA THR A 381 -22.62 6.11 -8.15
C THR A 381 -23.26 5.71 -6.81
N ASP A 382 -22.50 5.05 -5.95
CA ASP A 382 -23.03 4.37 -4.75
C ASP A 382 -23.30 5.29 -3.56
N TYR A 383 -22.90 6.57 -3.66
CA TYR A 383 -23.21 7.57 -2.64
C TYR A 383 -24.71 7.64 -2.33
N SER A 384 -25.04 7.65 -1.04
CA SER A 384 -26.42 7.82 -0.58
C SER A 384 -26.53 8.75 0.62
N ASP A 385 -27.22 9.88 0.42
CA ASP A 385 -27.58 10.85 1.48
C ASP A 385 -28.51 10.27 2.57
N ARG A 386 -28.96 9.02 2.41
CA ARG A 386 -29.78 8.28 3.38
C ARG A 386 -28.96 7.43 4.33
N ILE A 387 -27.70 7.16 3.98
CA ILE A 387 -26.78 6.41 4.83
C ILE A 387 -26.23 7.38 5.87
N ASP A 388 -26.21 6.92 7.11
CA ASP A 388 -25.69 7.64 8.26
C ASP A 388 -24.28 7.10 8.57
N PRO A 389 -23.21 7.84 8.18
CA PRO A 389 -21.81 7.49 8.43
C PRO A 389 -21.35 7.68 9.88
N SER A 390 -22.17 8.24 10.78
CA SER A 390 -21.74 8.49 12.16
C SER A 390 -21.18 7.23 12.81
N MET A 391 -20.09 7.40 13.56
CA MET A 391 -19.39 6.28 14.19
C MET A 391 -20.26 5.55 15.22
N THR A 392 -20.26 4.21 15.20
CA THR A 392 -20.90 3.38 16.22
C THR A 392 -20.05 3.30 17.48
N THR A 393 -20.67 3.32 18.65
CA THR A 393 -19.96 3.15 19.93
C THR A 393 -19.28 1.78 20.02
N GLU A 394 -19.87 0.77 19.39
CA GLU A 394 -19.37 -0.59 19.32
C GLU A 394 -18.05 -0.68 18.54
N PHE A 395 -17.97 0.01 17.41
CA PHE A 395 -16.73 0.12 16.63
C PHE A 395 -15.63 0.79 17.46
N ALA A 396 -15.87 2.02 17.94
CA ALA A 396 -14.86 2.84 18.62
C ALA A 396 -14.37 2.27 19.97
N THR A 397 -15.24 1.55 20.69
CA THR A 397 -14.95 1.14 22.06
C THR A 397 -14.63 -0.35 22.20
N ALA A 398 -14.94 -1.16 21.18
CA ALA A 398 -14.67 -2.59 21.22
C ALA A 398 -14.09 -3.12 19.90
N ALA A 399 -14.81 -3.02 18.79
CA ALA A 399 -14.46 -3.81 17.60
C ALA A 399 -13.12 -3.38 16.98
N PHE A 400 -12.90 -2.08 16.76
CA PHE A 400 -11.68 -1.60 16.12
C PHE A 400 -10.44 -1.57 17.04
N ARG A 401 -10.64 -1.95 18.32
CA ARG A 401 -9.56 -2.15 19.29
C ARG A 401 -8.88 -3.51 19.17
N PHE A 402 -9.28 -4.35 18.21
CA PHE A 402 -8.65 -5.66 17.97
C PHE A 402 -7.14 -5.52 17.71
N GLY A 403 -6.69 -4.40 17.11
CA GLY A 403 -5.29 -4.08 16.90
C GLY A 403 -4.43 -4.09 18.17
N HIS A 404 -5.02 -3.94 19.36
CA HIS A 404 -4.29 -4.07 20.62
C HIS A 404 -3.66 -5.45 20.84
N SER A 405 -4.21 -6.53 20.26
CA SER A 405 -3.58 -7.85 20.33
C SER A 405 -2.45 -8.03 19.31
N GLN A 406 -2.39 -7.16 18.31
CA GLN A 406 -1.32 -7.12 17.32
C GLN A 406 -0.06 -6.39 17.81
N ILE A 407 -0.11 -5.79 19.02
CA ILE A 407 1.05 -5.11 19.61
C ILE A 407 2.10 -6.15 20.07
N PRO A 408 3.36 -6.05 19.62
CA PRO A 408 4.45 -6.94 20.02
C PRO A 408 5.05 -6.55 21.39
N ASP A 409 5.80 -7.48 22.00
CA ASP A 409 6.59 -7.18 23.21
C ASP A 409 7.75 -6.22 22.95
N GLN A 410 8.26 -6.23 21.72
CA GLN A 410 9.47 -5.55 21.29
C GLN A 410 9.24 -4.81 20.00
N LEU A 411 10.06 -3.79 19.75
CA LEU A 411 10.01 -2.93 18.58
C LEU A 411 11.32 -3.03 17.80
N PHE A 412 11.25 -3.16 16.48
CA PHE A 412 12.41 -3.30 15.61
C PHE A 412 12.75 -1.97 14.92
N GLU A 413 14.05 -1.65 14.87
CA GLU A 413 14.65 -0.66 13.98
C GLU A 413 15.63 -1.40 13.05
N VAL A 414 15.48 -1.26 11.73
CA VAL A 414 16.28 -2.00 10.74
C VAL A 414 17.10 -1.03 9.90
N ALA A 415 18.43 -1.10 10.04
CA ALA A 415 19.36 -0.31 9.24
C ALA A 415 19.42 -0.79 7.77
N GLN A 416 19.93 0.06 6.87
CA GLN A 416 20.09 -0.26 5.43
C GLN A 416 20.79 -1.61 5.21
N ASN A 417 21.82 -1.91 6.00
CA ASN A 417 22.58 -3.17 5.91
C ASN A 417 21.87 -4.37 6.56
N GLY A 418 20.54 -4.31 6.76
CA GLY A 418 19.72 -5.35 7.40
C GLY A 418 19.91 -5.50 8.92
N ARG A 419 20.82 -4.74 9.56
CA ARG A 419 21.06 -4.87 10.99
C ARG A 419 19.84 -4.41 11.79
N THR A 420 19.25 -5.34 12.55
CA THR A 420 18.11 -5.06 13.43
C THR A 420 18.58 -4.66 14.84
N THR A 421 18.02 -3.56 15.34
CA THR A 421 18.07 -3.13 16.75
C THR A 421 16.70 -3.31 17.38
N VAL A 422 16.66 -3.76 18.64
CA VAL A 422 15.42 -4.13 19.32
C VAL A 422 15.26 -3.33 20.62
N GLU A 423 14.08 -2.74 20.82
CA GLU A 423 13.70 -2.02 22.05
C GLU A 423 12.44 -2.64 22.69
N ASP A 424 12.25 -2.52 24.01
CA ASP A 424 11.00 -2.91 24.68
C ASP A 424 9.88 -1.96 24.24
N PHE A 425 8.76 -2.49 23.73
CA PHE A 425 7.65 -1.65 23.27
C PHE A 425 7.15 -0.69 24.37
N SER A 426 7.23 -1.10 25.64
CA SER A 426 6.77 -0.27 26.75
C SER A 426 7.65 0.97 27.05
N SER A 427 8.85 1.11 26.45
CA SER A 427 9.70 2.30 26.62
C SER A 427 9.51 3.37 25.54
N VAL A 428 8.79 3.05 24.46
CA VAL A 428 8.59 3.98 23.33
C VAL A 428 7.37 4.88 23.51
N SER A 429 6.52 4.60 24.51
CA SER A 429 5.27 5.35 24.69
C SER A 429 5.51 6.77 25.22
N PHE A 430 4.93 7.78 24.56
CA PHE A 430 5.16 9.21 24.86
C PHE A 430 6.65 9.57 24.94
N ASN A 431 7.46 8.89 24.14
CA ASN A 431 8.91 9.04 24.09
C ASN A 431 9.39 9.10 22.62
N PRO A 432 9.09 10.20 21.91
CA PRO A 432 9.36 10.31 20.49
C PRO A 432 10.80 10.74 20.17
N PHE A 433 11.61 11.07 21.19
CA PHE A 433 12.90 11.77 21.03
C PHE A 433 13.94 11.00 20.20
N ALA A 434 13.83 9.68 20.09
CA ALA A 434 14.70 8.90 19.20
C ALA A 434 14.51 9.30 17.73
N LEU A 435 13.34 9.79 17.32
CA LEU A 435 13.07 10.21 15.94
C LEU A 435 13.95 11.39 15.48
N TYR A 436 14.51 12.17 16.41
CA TYR A 436 15.46 13.23 16.10
C TYR A 436 16.87 12.73 15.76
N LEU A 437 17.17 11.45 16.02
CA LEU A 437 18.47 10.86 15.73
C LEU A 437 18.55 10.45 14.25
N PRO A 438 19.74 10.59 13.63
CA PRO A 438 19.90 10.31 12.21
C PRO A 438 19.43 8.92 11.78
N GLY A 439 18.66 8.90 10.69
CA GLY A 439 18.09 7.69 10.06
C GLY A 439 17.10 6.88 10.89
N VAL A 440 16.66 7.33 12.08
CA VAL A 440 15.70 6.56 12.90
C VAL A 440 14.35 6.39 12.20
N PRO A 441 13.71 7.43 11.62
CA PRO A 441 12.42 7.28 10.95
C PRO A 441 12.44 6.18 9.87
N GLU A 442 13.48 6.17 9.03
CA GLU A 442 13.67 5.22 7.94
C GLU A 442 13.89 3.80 8.49
N ARG A 443 14.68 3.67 9.56
CA ARG A 443 14.85 2.37 10.25
C ARG A 443 13.58 1.85 10.88
N LEU A 444 12.70 2.73 11.37
CA LEU A 444 11.40 2.34 11.88
C LEU A 444 10.50 1.87 10.75
N VAL A 445 10.42 2.58 9.62
CA VAL A 445 9.64 2.12 8.45
C VAL A 445 10.06 0.71 8.04
N ARG A 446 11.37 0.48 7.80
CA ARG A 446 11.90 -0.87 7.51
C ARG A 446 11.58 -1.88 8.60
N GLY A 447 11.71 -1.47 9.86
CA GLY A 447 11.33 -2.30 11.01
C GLY A 447 9.87 -2.72 10.99
N GLY A 448 8.96 -1.82 10.60
CA GLY A 448 7.52 -2.09 10.50
C GLY A 448 7.16 -3.05 9.38
N LEU A 449 7.92 -3.02 8.28
CA LEU A 449 7.77 -3.91 7.13
C LEU A 449 8.21 -5.34 7.47
N VAL A 450 9.37 -5.52 8.10
CA VAL A 450 9.90 -6.87 8.40
C VAL A 450 9.35 -7.48 9.69
N GLN A 451 8.95 -6.65 10.64
CA GLN A 451 8.47 -7.15 11.93
C GLN A 451 7.06 -7.68 11.78
N ALA A 452 6.84 -8.97 12.11
CA ALA A 452 5.49 -9.51 12.18
C ALA A 452 4.67 -8.83 13.30
N ALA A 453 3.41 -8.53 13.01
CA ALA A 453 2.44 -8.14 14.02
C ALA A 453 2.18 -9.28 15.03
N GLY A 454 1.55 -8.93 16.15
CA GLY A 454 0.92 -9.92 17.03
C GLY A 454 -0.28 -10.60 16.36
N ASN A 455 -0.72 -11.72 16.92
CA ASN A 455 -1.92 -12.39 16.44
C ASN A 455 -3.19 -11.64 16.87
N VAL A 456 -4.26 -11.74 16.07
CA VAL A 456 -5.61 -11.35 16.50
C VAL A 456 -6.18 -12.45 17.39
N ASP A 457 -5.89 -12.38 18.68
CA ASP A 457 -6.41 -13.28 19.72
C ASP A 457 -6.34 -12.64 21.12
N MET A 458 -6.69 -13.39 22.16
CA MET A 458 -6.66 -12.91 23.54
C MET A 458 -5.24 -12.79 24.13
N GLY A 459 -4.18 -13.16 23.41
CA GLY A 459 -2.79 -13.17 23.85
C GLY A 459 -2.11 -11.81 23.78
N ILE A 460 -2.60 -10.84 24.55
CA ILE A 460 -2.10 -9.46 24.55
C ILE A 460 -0.84 -9.34 25.42
N THR A 461 0.22 -8.74 24.86
CA THR A 461 1.53 -8.56 25.49
C THR A 461 1.48 -7.88 26.88
N MET A 462 2.44 -8.24 27.75
CA MET A 462 2.69 -7.55 29.03
C MET A 462 3.16 -6.09 28.84
N ALA A 463 3.70 -5.75 27.66
CA ALA A 463 4.05 -4.37 27.30
C ALA A 463 2.86 -3.41 27.45
N VAL A 464 1.63 -3.91 27.24
CA VAL A 464 0.40 -3.11 27.40
C VAL A 464 -0.58 -3.65 28.46
N THR A 465 -0.46 -4.91 28.92
CA THR A 465 -1.34 -5.44 29.99
C THR A 465 -0.79 -5.28 31.42
N GLY A 466 0.39 -4.68 31.56
CA GLY A 466 0.92 -4.27 32.86
C GLY A 466 1.91 -3.12 32.81
N LYS A 467 2.38 -2.76 31.60
CA LYS A 467 3.41 -1.74 31.38
C LYS A 467 2.94 -0.57 30.50
N LEU A 468 1.64 -0.48 30.18
CA LEU A 468 1.12 0.61 29.35
C LEU A 468 1.45 1.96 29.99
N PHE A 469 2.10 2.84 29.23
CA PHE A 469 2.50 4.19 29.64
C PHE A 469 3.33 4.22 30.94
N ARG A 470 4.08 3.14 31.25
CA ARG A 470 4.91 3.07 32.46
C ARG A 470 5.99 4.15 32.50
N ARG A 471 6.45 4.64 31.34
CA ARG A 471 7.61 5.54 31.21
C ARG A 471 8.80 4.94 31.97
N MET A 472 9.37 5.68 32.91
CA MET A 472 10.50 5.23 33.75
C MET A 472 10.08 4.33 34.93
N LYS A 473 8.78 4.08 35.15
CA LYS A 473 8.31 3.20 36.23
C LYS A 473 8.47 1.72 35.85
N GLN A 474 8.41 0.85 36.86
CA GLN A 474 8.46 -0.61 36.68
C GLN A 474 7.12 -1.20 36.21
N PHE A 475 6.02 -0.49 36.45
CA PHE A 475 4.66 -0.88 36.06
C PHE A 475 3.92 0.32 35.46
N GLY A 476 2.90 0.03 34.67
CA GLY A 476 1.98 0.97 34.05
C GLY A 476 0.54 0.50 34.22
N LEU A 477 -0.31 0.83 33.25
CA LEU A 477 -1.71 0.41 33.21
C LEU A 477 -1.86 -0.94 32.48
N ASP A 478 -3.08 -1.50 32.53
CA ASP A 478 -3.49 -2.70 31.82
C ASP A 478 -4.52 -2.32 30.74
N LEU A 479 -4.08 -2.28 29.48
CA LEU A 479 -4.90 -1.91 28.32
C LEU A 479 -6.11 -2.83 28.13
N LEU A 480 -5.96 -4.13 28.36
CA LEU A 480 -7.06 -5.08 28.25
C LEU A 480 -8.13 -4.75 29.30
N ALA A 481 -7.74 -4.61 30.56
CA ALA A 481 -8.67 -4.22 31.62
C ALA A 481 -9.33 -2.85 31.37
N LEU A 482 -8.60 -1.88 30.81
CA LEU A 482 -9.15 -0.59 30.40
C LEU A 482 -10.21 -0.72 29.29
N ASN A 483 -9.99 -1.59 28.28
CA ASN A 483 -10.97 -1.86 27.22
C ASN A 483 -12.27 -2.42 27.79
N LEU A 484 -12.17 -3.40 28.71
CA LEU A 484 -13.34 -3.99 29.36
C LEU A 484 -14.11 -2.95 30.18
N GLN A 485 -13.41 -2.17 30.99
CA GLN A 485 -14.03 -1.15 31.83
C GLN A 485 -14.65 -0.03 30.97
N ARG A 486 -14.02 0.33 29.83
CA ARG A 486 -14.55 1.30 28.87
C ARG A 486 -15.82 0.79 28.19
N GLY A 487 -15.89 -0.47 27.79
CA GLY A 487 -17.12 -1.06 27.26
C GLY A 487 -18.28 -0.99 28.25
N ARG A 488 -18.02 -1.25 29.54
CA ARG A 488 -19.01 -1.13 30.63
C ARG A 488 -19.42 0.33 30.89
N ASP A 489 -18.48 1.27 30.80
CA ASP A 489 -18.73 2.72 30.91
C ASP A 489 -19.60 3.26 29.76
N HIS A 490 -19.43 2.70 28.56
CA HIS A 490 -20.19 3.05 27.37
C HIS A 490 -21.54 2.33 27.28
N GLY A 491 -21.81 1.41 28.21
CA GLY A 491 -23.03 0.63 28.25
C GLY A 491 -23.15 -0.28 27.04
N ILE A 492 -22.04 -0.88 26.59
CA ILE A 492 -22.02 -1.85 25.51
C ILE A 492 -22.61 -3.17 26.02
N PRO A 493 -23.70 -3.69 25.42
CA PRO A 493 -24.23 -5.00 25.71
C PRO A 493 -23.20 -6.14 25.72
N GLY A 494 -23.59 -7.25 26.35
CA GLY A 494 -22.80 -8.48 26.30
C GLY A 494 -22.59 -8.97 24.86
N TYR A 495 -21.47 -9.66 24.62
CA TYR A 495 -21.06 -10.23 23.33
C TYR A 495 -22.19 -10.99 22.59
N VAL A 496 -22.98 -11.78 23.32
CA VAL A 496 -24.10 -12.57 22.77
C VAL A 496 -25.14 -11.69 22.06
N ARG A 497 -25.34 -10.44 22.51
CA ARG A 497 -26.27 -9.50 21.89
C ARG A 497 -25.82 -9.13 20.47
N TYR A 498 -24.52 -8.98 20.27
CA TYR A 498 -23.95 -8.60 18.99
C TYR A 498 -23.88 -9.75 18.01
N ARG A 499 -23.67 -10.98 18.49
CA ARG A 499 -23.88 -12.17 17.66
C ARG A 499 -25.27 -12.16 17.03
N MET A 500 -26.31 -11.92 17.83
CA MET A 500 -27.68 -11.85 17.33
C MET A 500 -27.90 -10.65 16.39
N ALA A 501 -27.34 -9.48 16.71
CA ALA A 501 -27.42 -8.29 15.84
C ALA A 501 -26.77 -8.52 14.46
N CYS A 502 -25.70 -9.32 14.44
CA CYS A 502 -24.98 -9.75 13.24
C CYS A 502 -25.61 -10.97 12.54
N GLY A 503 -26.79 -11.43 12.96
CA GLY A 503 -27.46 -12.58 12.37
C GLY A 503 -26.78 -13.94 12.67
N LEU A 504 -25.83 -13.98 13.60
CA LEU A 504 -25.19 -15.22 14.04
C LEU A 504 -26.10 -16.00 14.99
N LYS A 505 -25.83 -17.30 15.11
CA LYS A 505 -26.60 -18.20 15.96
C LYS A 505 -26.63 -17.67 17.41
N PRO A 506 -27.83 -17.51 18.02
CA PRO A 506 -27.96 -17.17 19.43
C PRO A 506 -27.30 -18.25 20.31
N VAL A 507 -26.65 -17.82 21.39
CA VAL A 507 -26.01 -18.71 22.35
C VAL A 507 -26.57 -18.49 23.76
N ASN A 508 -26.94 -19.57 24.45
CA ASN A 508 -27.56 -19.51 25.78
C ASN A 508 -26.68 -20.09 26.89
N ASN A 509 -25.59 -20.76 26.52
CA ASN A 509 -24.61 -21.30 27.45
C ASN A 509 -23.23 -21.37 26.76
N PHE A 510 -22.18 -21.60 27.55
CA PHE A 510 -20.81 -21.65 27.03
C PHE A 510 -20.54 -22.85 26.10
N ASP A 511 -21.28 -23.95 26.19
CA ASP A 511 -21.04 -25.14 25.35
C ASP A 511 -21.50 -24.90 23.90
N GLU A 512 -22.45 -23.99 23.70
CA GLU A 512 -22.87 -23.56 22.37
C GLU A 512 -21.81 -22.75 21.62
N LEU A 513 -20.76 -22.27 22.30
CA LEU A 513 -19.62 -21.56 21.70
C LEU A 513 -18.48 -22.49 21.25
N VAL A 514 -18.56 -23.81 21.51
CA VAL A 514 -17.55 -24.81 21.09
C VAL A 514 -17.21 -24.77 19.60
N PRO A 515 -18.19 -24.59 18.68
CA PRO A 515 -17.87 -24.47 17.25
C PRO A 515 -17.03 -23.23 16.95
N ASP A 516 -17.28 -22.13 17.66
CA ASP A 516 -16.80 -20.79 17.34
C ASP A 516 -15.48 -20.42 18.04
N MET A 517 -15.06 -21.14 19.08
CA MET A 517 -13.91 -20.77 19.92
C MET A 517 -13.01 -21.96 20.23
N GLU A 518 -11.74 -21.67 20.54
CA GLU A 518 -10.79 -22.68 20.97
C GLU A 518 -11.15 -23.26 22.35
N PRO A 519 -10.91 -24.57 22.61
CA PRO A 519 -11.29 -25.20 23.87
C PRO A 519 -10.71 -24.49 25.10
N GLN A 520 -9.45 -24.08 25.05
CA GLN A 520 -8.78 -23.40 26.16
C GLN A 520 -9.39 -22.01 26.44
N THR A 521 -9.81 -21.30 25.39
CA THR A 521 -10.51 -20.02 25.49
C THR A 521 -11.82 -20.20 26.25
N LEU A 522 -12.60 -21.23 25.93
CA LEU A 522 -13.85 -21.53 26.65
C LEU A 522 -13.63 -21.90 28.11
N VAL A 523 -12.56 -22.63 28.42
CA VAL A 523 -12.17 -22.89 29.82
C VAL A 523 -11.89 -21.58 30.56
N ASN A 524 -11.19 -20.64 29.94
CA ASN A 524 -10.87 -19.35 30.56
C ASN A 524 -12.10 -18.45 30.70
N LEU A 525 -12.98 -18.43 29.70
CA LEU A 525 -14.25 -17.69 29.76
C LEU A 525 -15.17 -18.23 30.87
N LYS A 526 -15.31 -19.54 31.02
CA LYS A 526 -16.07 -20.19 32.11
C LYS A 526 -15.49 -19.88 33.50
N LYS A 527 -14.19 -19.62 33.60
CA LYS A 527 -13.53 -19.17 34.85
C LYS A 527 -13.78 -17.69 35.12
N ALA A 528 -13.79 -16.86 34.08
CA ALA A 528 -13.91 -15.41 34.20
C ALA A 528 -15.36 -14.94 34.41
N TYR A 529 -16.32 -15.54 33.71
CA TYR A 529 -17.72 -15.12 33.69
C TYR A 529 -18.65 -16.21 34.24
N LYS A 530 -19.68 -15.80 34.98
CA LYS A 530 -20.69 -16.73 35.52
C LYS A 530 -21.64 -17.23 34.43
N ARG A 531 -22.03 -16.35 33.51
CA ARG A 531 -22.95 -16.66 32.42
C ARG A 531 -22.40 -16.19 31.08
N VAL A 532 -22.88 -16.80 29.99
CA VAL A 532 -22.41 -16.47 28.64
C VAL A 532 -22.83 -15.06 28.22
N GLU A 533 -23.97 -14.57 28.72
CA GLU A 533 -24.50 -13.23 28.44
C GLU A 533 -23.66 -12.11 29.10
N ASP A 534 -22.85 -12.46 30.10
CA ASP A 534 -22.02 -11.50 30.83
C ASP A 534 -20.72 -11.16 30.10
N ILE A 535 -20.30 -11.97 29.11
CA ILE A 535 -19.05 -11.79 28.37
C ILE A 535 -19.03 -10.40 27.73
N ASP A 536 -18.00 -9.60 28.06
CA ASP A 536 -17.82 -8.27 27.47
C ASP A 536 -17.54 -8.41 25.96
N LEU A 537 -18.10 -7.52 25.12
CA LEU A 537 -18.00 -7.61 23.66
C LEU A 537 -16.56 -7.78 23.17
N PHE A 538 -15.62 -6.96 23.68
CA PHE A 538 -14.21 -7.04 23.29
C PHE A 538 -13.63 -8.45 23.50
N VAL A 539 -13.87 -9.05 24.67
CA VAL A 539 -13.36 -10.38 25.01
C VAL A 539 -14.00 -11.44 24.14
N GLY A 540 -15.33 -11.42 24.02
CA GLY A 540 -16.07 -12.44 23.29
C GLY A 540 -15.76 -12.42 21.80
N ALA A 541 -15.72 -11.25 21.17
CA ALA A 541 -15.50 -11.12 19.74
C ALA A 541 -14.03 -11.39 19.34
N LEU A 542 -13.05 -11.00 20.16
CA LEU A 542 -11.63 -11.32 19.95
C LEU A 542 -11.31 -12.80 20.21
N SER A 543 -12.18 -13.52 20.92
CA SER A 543 -12.05 -14.95 21.23
C SER A 543 -12.58 -15.88 20.12
N GLU A 544 -13.28 -15.34 19.13
CA GLU A 544 -13.83 -16.13 18.03
C GLU A 544 -12.73 -16.64 17.09
N LYS A 545 -12.94 -17.82 16.51
CA LYS A 545 -12.17 -18.31 15.38
C LYS A 545 -12.33 -17.36 14.20
N LYS A 546 -11.22 -17.13 13.50
CA LYS A 546 -11.14 -16.24 12.35
C LYS A 546 -12.03 -16.71 11.20
N VAL A 547 -12.61 -15.78 10.45
CA VAL A 547 -13.29 -16.09 9.18
C VAL A 547 -12.28 -16.55 8.14
N THR A 548 -12.70 -17.40 7.20
CA THR A 548 -11.81 -17.88 6.13
C THR A 548 -11.33 -16.71 5.27
N GLY A 549 -10.00 -16.57 5.13
CA GLY A 549 -9.36 -15.49 4.37
C GLY A 549 -9.29 -14.15 5.10
N GLY A 550 -9.75 -14.05 6.34
CA GLY A 550 -9.66 -12.84 7.16
C GLY A 550 -8.96 -13.10 8.49
N ASN A 551 -8.66 -12.04 9.22
CA ASN A 551 -7.93 -12.10 10.49
C ASN A 551 -8.78 -11.92 11.74
N VAL A 552 -10.06 -11.59 11.60
CA VAL A 552 -10.97 -11.42 12.74
C VAL A 552 -12.10 -12.47 12.74
N GLY A 553 -12.76 -12.65 13.88
CA GLY A 553 -13.95 -13.50 13.99
C GLY A 553 -15.20 -12.87 13.35
N PRO A 554 -16.27 -13.66 13.12
CA PRO A 554 -17.47 -13.21 12.42
C PRO A 554 -18.20 -12.02 13.09
N THR A 555 -18.18 -11.90 14.42
CA THR A 555 -18.79 -10.77 15.12
C THR A 555 -18.00 -9.48 14.88
N LEU A 556 -16.66 -9.54 14.94
CA LEU A 556 -15.81 -8.39 14.60
C LEU A 556 -15.97 -8.03 13.13
N ALA A 557 -15.90 -9.02 12.23
CA ALA A 557 -16.05 -8.79 10.79
C ALA A 557 -17.36 -8.07 10.45
N CYS A 558 -18.48 -8.48 11.06
CA CYS A 558 -19.77 -7.82 10.90
C CYS A 558 -19.77 -6.34 11.35
N ILE A 559 -19.27 -6.05 12.56
CA ILE A 559 -19.27 -4.68 13.10
C ILE A 559 -18.34 -3.77 12.29
N LEU A 560 -17.17 -4.27 11.92
CA LEU A 560 -16.21 -3.55 11.10
C LEU A 560 -16.78 -3.28 9.70
N ALA A 561 -17.30 -4.30 9.02
CA ALA A 561 -17.88 -4.15 7.69
C ALA A 561 -19.08 -3.19 7.70
N ASP A 562 -20.01 -3.26 8.67
CA ASP A 562 -21.14 -2.31 8.76
C ASP A 562 -20.64 -0.86 8.87
N GLN A 563 -19.60 -0.61 9.68
CA GLN A 563 -19.06 0.74 9.84
C GLN A 563 -18.37 1.23 8.57
N PHE A 564 -17.48 0.45 7.97
CA PHE A 564 -16.75 0.86 6.76
C PHE A 564 -17.68 1.03 5.55
N VAL A 565 -18.71 0.19 5.40
CA VAL A 565 -19.74 0.37 4.36
C VAL A 565 -20.45 1.72 4.51
N ARG A 566 -20.80 2.08 5.75
CA ARG A 566 -21.46 3.36 6.03
C ARG A 566 -20.56 4.55 5.77
N ILE A 567 -19.27 4.42 6.06
CA ILE A 567 -18.29 5.47 5.79
C ILE A 567 -18.19 5.67 4.28
N LYS A 568 -17.83 4.65 3.49
CA LYS A 568 -17.73 4.72 2.02
C LYS A 568 -19.02 5.27 1.40
N MET A 569 -20.14 4.58 1.57
CA MET A 569 -21.41 4.91 0.90
C MET A 569 -22.12 6.16 1.46
N GLY A 570 -21.75 6.59 2.66
CA GLY A 570 -22.30 7.78 3.31
C GLY A 570 -21.45 9.04 3.08
N ASP A 571 -20.31 8.94 2.39
CA ASP A 571 -19.37 10.03 2.20
C ASP A 571 -19.51 10.68 0.83
N ARG A 572 -20.00 11.93 0.80
CA ARG A 572 -20.14 12.71 -0.44
C ARG A 572 -18.79 13.08 -1.07
N PHE A 573 -17.69 12.96 -0.33
CA PHE A 573 -16.33 13.27 -0.80
C PHE A 573 -15.47 12.01 -0.96
N TRP A 574 -16.07 10.83 -1.03
CA TRP A 574 -15.38 9.63 -1.46
C TRP A 574 -14.84 9.80 -2.88
N PHE A 575 -13.60 9.39 -3.11
CA PHE A 575 -12.85 9.75 -4.32
C PHE A 575 -13.45 9.15 -5.61
N GLU A 576 -13.95 7.90 -5.58
CA GLU A 576 -14.46 7.18 -6.76
C GLU A 576 -15.85 7.62 -7.25
N TYR A 577 -16.54 8.52 -6.53
CA TYR A 577 -17.94 8.85 -6.84
C TYR A 577 -18.08 9.87 -7.95
N LYS A 578 -18.70 9.44 -9.05
CA LYS A 578 -19.04 10.29 -10.19
C LYS A 578 -19.87 11.49 -9.77
N ASP A 579 -19.58 12.65 -10.37
CA ASP A 579 -20.29 13.92 -10.16
C ASP A 579 -20.33 14.37 -8.68
N SER A 580 -19.43 13.83 -7.84
CA SER A 580 -19.25 14.21 -6.45
C SER A 580 -18.17 15.29 -6.33
N PRO A 581 -18.17 16.12 -5.25
CA PRO A 581 -17.05 17.04 -4.99
C PRO A 581 -15.73 16.32 -4.68
N GLY A 582 -15.78 15.05 -4.25
CA GLY A 582 -14.61 14.21 -4.02
C GLY A 582 -14.01 13.63 -5.30
N ALA A 583 -14.79 13.59 -6.38
CA ALA A 583 -14.42 12.96 -7.65
C ALA A 583 -13.10 13.49 -8.22
N PHE A 584 -12.31 12.55 -8.74
CA PHE A 584 -11.25 12.84 -9.69
C PHE A 584 -11.72 12.52 -11.12
N THR A 585 -10.85 12.63 -12.12
CA THR A 585 -11.13 12.05 -13.44
C THR A 585 -10.85 10.55 -13.41
N VAL A 586 -11.27 9.80 -14.44
CA VAL A 586 -10.99 8.34 -14.49
C VAL A 586 -9.47 8.10 -14.49
N GLU A 587 -8.71 8.88 -15.25
CA GLU A 587 -7.25 8.79 -15.33
C GLU A 587 -6.61 9.06 -13.96
N GLN A 588 -7.14 10.05 -13.23
CA GLN A 588 -6.66 10.36 -11.88
C GLN A 588 -7.07 9.30 -10.85
N ASP A 589 -8.27 8.72 -10.98
CA ASP A 589 -8.71 7.61 -10.12
C ASP A 589 -7.82 6.38 -10.37
N THR A 590 -7.46 6.05 -11.62
CA THR A 590 -6.52 4.96 -11.94
C THR A 590 -5.16 5.15 -11.28
N ILE A 591 -4.57 6.35 -11.34
CA ILE A 591 -3.31 6.66 -10.66
C ILE A 591 -3.47 6.49 -9.14
N ILE A 592 -4.56 6.99 -8.56
CA ILE A 592 -4.83 6.84 -7.13
C ILE A 592 -5.07 5.36 -6.76
N GLU A 593 -5.62 4.54 -7.66
CA GLU A 593 -5.82 3.12 -7.44
C GLU A 593 -4.49 2.35 -7.35
N GLN A 594 -3.46 2.82 -8.06
CA GLN A 594 -2.09 2.34 -7.99
C GLN A 594 -1.34 2.85 -6.75
N ASP A 595 -1.79 3.95 -6.14
CA ASP A 595 -1.20 4.45 -4.89
C ASP A 595 -1.31 3.39 -3.80
N THR A 596 -0.14 2.96 -3.34
CA THR A 596 0.02 1.89 -2.36
C THR A 596 1.05 2.33 -1.32
N ILE A 597 1.06 1.70 -0.15
CA ILE A 597 2.23 1.81 0.74
C ILE A 597 3.33 0.86 0.22
N ILE A 598 3.89 1.12 -0.97
CA ILE A 598 4.94 0.29 -1.55
C ILE A 598 6.36 0.69 -1.09
N GLU A 599 7.21 -0.34 -1.12
CA GLU A 599 8.49 -0.60 -0.48
C GLU A 599 9.69 -0.14 -1.34
N GLN A 600 10.84 0.11 -0.68
CA GLN A 600 12.15 0.01 -1.34
C GLN A 600 12.55 -1.48 -1.35
N GLY A 601 12.75 -2.10 -2.51
CA GLY A 601 12.97 -3.55 -2.63
C GLY A 601 11.76 -4.36 -3.12
N THR A 602 10.92 -3.78 -4.00
CA THR A 602 9.63 -4.37 -4.40
C THR A 602 9.81 -5.48 -5.42
N ILE A 603 9.03 -6.55 -5.30
CA ILE A 603 8.80 -7.51 -6.38
C ILE A 603 7.48 -7.12 -7.03
N ILE A 604 7.52 -6.71 -8.29
CA ILE A 604 6.33 -6.48 -9.10
C ILE A 604 5.87 -7.87 -9.58
N GLU A 605 4.73 -8.34 -9.04
CA GLU A 605 4.23 -9.70 -9.30
C GLU A 605 3.80 -9.91 -10.76
N GLN A 606 3.88 -11.16 -11.23
CA GLN A 606 3.49 -11.59 -12.58
C GLN A 606 2.12 -11.05 -13.05
N GLY A 607 2.07 -10.51 -14.27
CA GLY A 607 0.84 -10.02 -14.91
C GLY A 607 0.44 -8.58 -14.53
N THR A 608 1.38 -7.80 -13.99
CA THR A 608 1.18 -6.38 -13.69
C THR A 608 1.33 -5.53 -14.96
N ILE A 609 0.56 -4.45 -15.06
CA ILE A 609 0.75 -3.41 -16.07
C ILE A 609 1.24 -2.16 -15.33
N ILE A 610 2.42 -1.66 -15.68
CA ILE A 610 3.01 -0.44 -15.15
C ILE A 610 2.66 0.69 -16.12
N GLU A 611 1.78 1.59 -15.70
CA GLU A 611 1.26 2.66 -16.54
C GLU A 611 2.11 3.95 -16.47
N GLN A 612 1.70 4.95 -17.26
CA GLN A 612 2.50 6.14 -17.58
C GLN A 612 2.98 6.98 -16.40
N ASP A 613 4.14 7.65 -16.56
CA ASP A 613 4.80 8.52 -15.57
C ASP A 613 5.29 7.79 -14.29
N THR A 614 5.59 6.48 -14.37
CA THR A 614 6.07 5.68 -13.23
C THR A 614 7.59 5.78 -13.07
N ILE A 615 8.07 5.90 -11.83
CA ILE A 615 9.50 5.75 -11.49
C ILE A 615 9.65 4.47 -10.67
N ILE A 616 10.39 3.51 -11.21
CA ILE A 616 10.77 2.26 -10.53
C ILE A 616 12.09 2.53 -9.80
N GLU A 617 12.05 2.61 -8.46
CA GLU A 617 13.22 2.91 -7.62
C GLU A 617 14.13 1.69 -7.40
N GLN A 618 15.31 1.93 -6.81
CA GLN A 618 16.38 0.95 -6.61
C GLN A 618 15.98 -0.37 -5.92
N ASP A 619 16.70 -1.44 -6.24
CA ASP A 619 16.55 -2.81 -5.71
C ASP A 619 15.22 -3.51 -6.12
N THR A 620 14.65 -3.22 -7.30
CA THR A 620 13.35 -3.77 -7.75
C THR A 620 13.51 -5.03 -8.62
N ILE A 621 12.63 -6.03 -8.44
CA ILE A 621 12.52 -7.19 -9.34
C ILE A 621 11.17 -7.12 -10.05
N ILE A 622 11.19 -7.18 -11.38
CA ILE A 622 9.99 -7.23 -12.23
C ILE A 622 9.79 -8.68 -12.69
N GLU A 623 8.75 -9.36 -12.21
CA GLU A 623 8.47 -10.76 -12.58
C GLU A 623 7.87 -10.88 -13.99
N GLN A 624 7.90 -12.11 -14.51
CA GLN A 624 7.44 -12.53 -15.84
C GLN A 624 6.05 -11.99 -16.23
N ASP A 625 5.77 -11.87 -17.53
CA ASP A 625 4.48 -11.40 -18.08
C ASP A 625 4.05 -9.99 -17.62
N THR A 626 5.00 -9.11 -17.27
CA THR A 626 4.73 -7.70 -16.93
C THR A 626 4.77 -6.83 -18.20
N ILE A 627 3.88 -5.84 -18.29
CA ILE A 627 3.89 -4.83 -19.37
C ILE A 627 4.28 -3.49 -18.75
N ILE A 628 5.29 -2.83 -19.31
CA ILE A 628 5.74 -1.49 -18.92
C ILE A 628 5.33 -0.52 -20.03
N GLU A 629 4.44 0.41 -19.71
CA GLU A 629 3.89 1.38 -20.67
C GLU A 629 4.58 2.77 -20.57
N GLN A 630 4.24 3.64 -21.53
CA GLN A 630 4.86 4.94 -21.85
C GLN A 630 5.33 5.83 -20.70
N ASP A 631 6.45 6.56 -20.86
CA ASP A 631 6.96 7.53 -19.88
C ASP A 631 7.41 6.91 -18.53
N THR A 632 7.88 5.66 -18.52
CA THR A 632 8.41 4.99 -17.30
C THR A 632 9.92 5.18 -17.16
N ILE A 633 10.42 5.46 -15.95
CA ILE A 633 11.85 5.50 -15.61
C ILE A 633 12.20 4.32 -14.70
N ILE A 634 13.17 3.51 -15.10
CA ILE A 634 13.71 2.39 -14.32
C ILE A 634 15.07 2.78 -13.75
N GLU A 635 15.16 2.94 -12.42
CA GLU A 635 16.37 3.33 -11.70
C GLU A 635 17.27 2.12 -11.32
N GLN A 636 18.45 2.40 -10.76
CA GLN A 636 19.56 1.46 -10.54
C GLN A 636 19.22 0.16 -9.78
N ASP A 637 20.01 -0.91 -10.00
CA ASP A 637 19.87 -2.20 -9.28
C ASP A 637 18.51 -2.91 -9.55
N THR A 638 17.95 -2.78 -10.76
CA THR A 638 16.68 -3.42 -11.17
C THR A 638 16.92 -4.70 -11.98
N ILE A 639 16.17 -5.78 -11.70
CA ILE A 639 16.17 -7.02 -12.50
C ILE A 639 14.83 -7.14 -13.23
N ILE A 640 14.88 -7.26 -14.55
CA ILE A 640 13.71 -7.50 -15.41
C ILE A 640 13.72 -8.97 -15.82
N GLU A 641 12.79 -9.77 -15.29
CA GLU A 641 12.71 -11.21 -15.57
C GLU A 641 12.02 -11.53 -16.92
N GLN A 642 12.24 -12.76 -17.38
CA GLN A 642 11.78 -13.32 -18.65
C GLN A 642 10.30 -13.05 -18.99
N GLY A 643 10.02 -12.64 -20.23
CA GLY A 643 8.66 -12.46 -20.74
C GLY A 643 8.02 -11.10 -20.41
N THR A 644 8.82 -10.10 -20.05
CA THR A 644 8.39 -8.72 -19.87
C THR A 644 8.32 -8.00 -21.23
N ILE A 645 7.30 -7.14 -21.42
CA ILE A 645 7.16 -6.27 -22.59
C ILE A 645 7.41 -4.83 -22.13
N ILE A 646 8.40 -4.16 -22.74
CA ILE A 646 8.69 -2.75 -22.53
C ILE A 646 8.18 -1.98 -23.75
N GLU A 647 7.14 -1.18 -23.54
CA GLU A 647 6.51 -0.36 -24.58
C GLU A 647 7.11 1.08 -24.61
N GLN A 648 6.79 1.80 -25.68
CA GLN A 648 7.32 3.11 -26.13
C GLN A 648 7.68 4.10 -25.01
N ASP A 649 8.65 5.01 -25.20
CA ASP A 649 8.99 6.11 -24.26
C ASP A 649 9.45 5.68 -22.85
N THR A 650 10.02 4.47 -22.69
CA THR A 650 10.62 3.99 -21.42
C THR A 650 12.12 4.31 -21.32
N ILE A 651 12.58 4.75 -20.14
CA ILE A 651 13.96 5.13 -19.79
C ILE A 651 14.54 4.09 -18.83
N ILE A 652 15.70 3.49 -19.15
CA ILE A 652 16.40 2.51 -18.30
C ILE A 652 17.75 3.10 -17.84
N GLU A 653 18.02 3.08 -16.53
CA GLU A 653 19.27 3.60 -15.91
C GLU A 653 20.29 2.49 -15.53
N GLN A 654 21.49 2.89 -15.10
CA GLN A 654 22.65 2.07 -14.65
C GLN A 654 22.34 0.78 -13.86
N ASP A 655 23.21 -0.22 -13.96
CA ASP A 655 23.16 -1.45 -13.12
C ASP A 655 21.84 -2.24 -13.25
N THR A 656 21.21 -2.23 -14.43
CA THR A 656 19.98 -3.00 -14.74
C THR A 656 20.31 -4.29 -15.50
N ILE A 657 19.68 -5.41 -15.12
CA ILE A 657 19.81 -6.71 -15.82
C ILE A 657 18.51 -7.01 -16.56
N ILE A 658 18.60 -7.28 -17.87
CA ILE A 658 17.47 -7.68 -18.71
C ILE A 658 17.64 -9.17 -19.08
N GLU A 659 16.78 -10.02 -18.52
CA GLU A 659 16.83 -11.47 -18.77
C GLU A 659 16.14 -11.87 -20.09
N GLN A 660 16.35 -13.13 -20.50
CA GLN A 660 15.91 -13.75 -21.77
C GLN A 660 14.43 -13.54 -22.11
N ASP A 661 14.06 -13.59 -23.40
CA ASP A 661 12.67 -13.45 -23.90
C ASP A 661 11.95 -12.15 -23.48
N THR A 662 12.70 -11.05 -23.24
CA THR A 662 12.15 -9.71 -23.07
C THR A 662 11.96 -9.04 -24.45
N ILE A 663 10.83 -8.34 -24.65
CA ILE A 663 10.54 -7.60 -25.89
C ILE A 663 10.65 -6.09 -25.60
N ILE A 664 11.46 -5.37 -26.38
CA ILE A 664 11.61 -3.91 -26.31
C ILE A 664 11.03 -3.32 -27.59
N GLU A 665 9.85 -2.69 -27.50
CA GLU A 665 9.08 -2.18 -28.64
C GLU A 665 9.45 -0.73 -29.03
N GLN A 666 8.94 -0.28 -30.19
CA GLN A 666 9.26 0.99 -30.86
C GLN A 666 9.25 2.26 -29.98
N ASP A 667 10.09 3.24 -30.33
CA ASP A 667 10.25 4.54 -29.62
C ASP A 667 10.76 4.37 -28.17
N THR A 668 11.35 3.22 -27.83
CA THR A 668 12.17 3.06 -26.62
C THR A 668 13.53 3.72 -26.86
N ILE A 669 13.66 4.95 -26.35
CA ILE A 669 14.86 5.79 -26.47
C ILE A 669 15.89 5.32 -25.44
N ILE A 670 16.94 4.66 -25.93
CA ILE A 670 18.17 4.45 -25.18
C ILE A 670 19.17 5.57 -25.60
N GLU A 671 18.79 6.85 -25.47
CA GLU A 671 19.54 8.00 -26.02
C GLU A 671 20.16 8.90 -24.94
N GLN A 672 21.09 9.76 -25.39
CA GLN A 672 21.66 10.92 -24.68
C GLN A 672 20.63 11.95 -24.20
N ASP A 673 19.93 11.62 -23.12
CA ASP A 673 19.98 12.30 -21.81
C ASP A 673 19.68 11.26 -20.70
N THR A 674 19.90 9.97 -21.02
CA THR A 674 19.62 8.78 -20.22
C THR A 674 20.86 7.88 -20.26
N ILE A 675 21.22 7.35 -19.12
CA ILE A 675 22.49 6.70 -18.85
C ILE A 675 22.30 5.17 -18.91
N ILE A 676 22.76 4.51 -19.98
CA ILE A 676 23.34 3.17 -19.85
C ILE A 676 24.85 3.38 -19.69
N GLU A 677 25.28 3.70 -18.48
CA GLU A 677 26.71 3.74 -18.16
C GLU A 677 27.14 2.31 -17.82
N GLN A 678 28.34 1.95 -18.25
CA GLN A 678 29.13 0.75 -17.92
C GLN A 678 28.40 -0.37 -17.15
N ASP A 679 28.36 -1.58 -17.73
CA ASP A 679 28.00 -2.85 -17.08
C ASP A 679 26.52 -3.30 -17.19
N THR A 680 25.76 -2.87 -18.21
CA THR A 680 24.43 -3.44 -18.56
C THR A 680 24.56 -4.68 -19.46
N ILE A 681 23.79 -5.74 -19.17
CA ILE A 681 23.81 -7.04 -19.86
C ILE A 681 22.43 -7.30 -20.49
N ILE A 682 22.40 -7.50 -21.81
CA ILE A 682 21.21 -7.98 -22.55
C ILE A 682 21.40 -9.46 -22.87
N GLU A 683 20.57 -10.33 -22.28
CA GLU A 683 20.69 -11.78 -22.45
C GLU A 683 20.01 -12.32 -23.74
N GLN A 684 20.36 -13.56 -24.09
CA GLN A 684 19.88 -14.31 -25.26
C GLN A 684 18.35 -14.25 -25.47
N GLY A 685 17.92 -14.04 -26.71
CA GLY A 685 16.50 -14.11 -27.11
C GLY A 685 15.73 -12.79 -26.97
N THR A 686 16.42 -11.69 -26.68
CA THR A 686 15.87 -10.32 -26.68
C THR A 686 15.72 -9.78 -28.11
N ILE A 687 14.61 -9.08 -28.39
CA ILE A 687 14.36 -8.38 -29.66
C ILE A 687 14.41 -6.87 -29.39
N ILE A 688 15.26 -6.15 -30.13
CA ILE A 688 15.40 -4.70 -30.07
C ILE A 688 14.79 -4.11 -31.34
N GLU A 689 13.67 -3.40 -31.22
CA GLU A 689 12.94 -2.85 -32.37
C GLU A 689 13.40 -1.43 -32.79
N GLN A 690 12.86 -0.97 -33.93
CA GLN A 690 13.17 0.29 -34.59
C GLN A 690 13.15 1.53 -33.67
N GLY A 691 14.19 2.38 -33.75
CA GLY A 691 14.28 3.66 -33.05
C GLY A 691 15.09 3.63 -31.75
N THR A 692 15.78 2.52 -31.46
CA THR A 692 16.61 2.32 -30.26
C THR A 692 18.06 2.78 -30.50
N ILE A 693 18.76 3.33 -29.49
CA ILE A 693 20.19 3.70 -29.56
C ILE A 693 21.01 2.90 -28.52
N ILE A 694 22.02 2.11 -28.86
CA ILE A 694 22.79 1.33 -27.86
C ILE A 694 24.08 2.09 -27.50
N GLU A 695 24.20 2.60 -26.27
CA GLU A 695 25.34 3.41 -25.84
C GLU A 695 26.58 2.61 -25.35
N GLN A 696 27.71 3.32 -25.20
CA GLN A 696 29.01 2.82 -24.80
C GLN A 696 28.99 1.94 -23.52
N GLY A 697 29.63 0.77 -23.56
CA GLY A 697 29.82 -0.10 -22.39
C GLY A 697 28.71 -1.11 -22.16
N THR A 698 27.79 -1.23 -23.13
CA THR A 698 26.79 -2.30 -23.22
C THR A 698 27.40 -3.59 -23.76
N ILE A 699 27.03 -4.73 -23.17
CA ILE A 699 27.35 -6.07 -23.69
C ILE A 699 26.05 -6.69 -24.21
N VAL A 700 26.01 -6.98 -25.51
CA VAL A 700 24.91 -7.69 -26.16
C VAL A 700 25.29 -9.16 -26.29
N GLU A 701 24.65 -10.05 -25.52
CA GLU A 701 25.00 -11.47 -25.52
C GLU A 701 24.39 -12.24 -26.70
N GLN A 702 24.92 -13.46 -26.91
CA GLN A 702 24.55 -14.38 -27.98
C GLN A 702 23.04 -14.57 -28.17
N GLY A 703 22.57 -14.48 -29.42
CA GLY A 703 21.19 -14.79 -29.80
C GLY A 703 20.21 -13.64 -29.59
N THR A 704 20.71 -12.42 -29.43
CA THR A 704 19.94 -11.17 -29.53
C THR A 704 19.70 -10.83 -31.01
N ILE A 705 18.52 -10.27 -31.33
CA ILE A 705 18.19 -9.75 -32.66
C ILE A 705 18.05 -8.23 -32.57
N ILE A 706 18.85 -7.50 -33.36
CA ILE A 706 18.82 -6.05 -33.46
C ILE A 706 18.09 -5.68 -34.76
N GLU A 707 16.87 -5.15 -34.67
CA GLU A 707 16.04 -4.86 -35.85
C GLU A 707 16.34 -3.49 -36.48
N GLN A 708 15.76 -3.28 -37.68
CA GLN A 708 15.93 -2.10 -38.53
C GLN A 708 15.79 -0.77 -37.79
N GLY A 709 16.74 0.16 -38.01
CA GLY A 709 16.66 1.54 -37.52
C GLY A 709 17.18 1.74 -36.10
N THR A 710 18.01 0.80 -35.62
CA THR A 710 18.81 0.92 -34.40
C THR A 710 20.14 1.63 -34.69
N ILE A 711 20.64 2.43 -33.74
CA ILE A 711 22.00 3.03 -33.78
C ILE A 711 22.84 2.39 -32.68
N ILE A 712 24.05 1.92 -32.95
CA ILE A 712 24.95 1.32 -31.97
C ILE A 712 26.15 2.25 -31.80
N GLU A 713 26.28 2.91 -30.65
CA GLU A 713 27.34 3.90 -30.38
C GLU A 713 28.69 3.25 -30.00
N GLN A 714 29.74 4.07 -30.03
CA GLN A 714 31.12 3.73 -29.71
C GLN A 714 31.31 2.93 -28.40
N GLY A 715 32.02 1.81 -28.46
CA GLY A 715 32.46 1.06 -27.27
C GLY A 715 31.45 0.05 -26.75
N THR A 716 30.46 -0.31 -27.58
CA THR A 716 29.60 -1.48 -27.42
C THR A 716 30.35 -2.76 -27.82
N ILE A 717 30.11 -3.86 -27.09
CA ILE A 717 30.61 -5.21 -27.45
C ILE A 717 29.40 -6.04 -27.85
N ILE A 718 29.42 -6.55 -29.08
CA ILE A 718 28.40 -7.46 -29.62
C ILE A 718 29.00 -8.86 -29.61
N GLU A 719 28.51 -9.73 -28.73
CA GLU A 719 29.03 -11.09 -28.59
C GLU A 719 28.51 -12.04 -29.68
N GLN A 720 29.18 -13.19 -29.75
CA GLN A 720 28.99 -14.20 -30.79
C GLN A 720 27.53 -14.65 -31.01
N GLY A 721 27.11 -14.79 -32.26
CA GLY A 721 25.77 -15.29 -32.60
C GLY A 721 24.64 -14.27 -32.47
N THR A 722 24.96 -12.98 -32.48
CA THR A 722 24.00 -11.87 -32.63
C THR A 722 23.64 -11.69 -34.11
N ILE A 723 22.39 -11.27 -34.39
CA ILE A 723 21.95 -10.90 -35.75
C ILE A 723 21.66 -9.39 -35.77
N ILE A 724 22.34 -8.67 -36.66
CA ILE A 724 22.14 -7.24 -36.89
C ILE A 724 21.35 -7.09 -38.19
N GLU A 725 20.06 -6.75 -38.10
CA GLU A 725 19.17 -6.67 -39.25
C GLU A 725 19.29 -5.34 -40.03
N GLN A 726 18.63 -5.34 -41.18
CA GLN A 726 18.72 -4.32 -42.22
C GLN A 726 18.47 -2.87 -41.74
N GLY A 727 19.38 -1.94 -42.04
CA GLY A 727 19.20 -0.51 -41.74
C GLY A 727 19.64 -0.09 -40.34
N THR A 728 20.51 -0.86 -39.71
CA THR A 728 21.23 -0.51 -38.47
C THR A 728 22.47 0.34 -38.79
N ILE A 729 22.83 1.29 -37.90
CA ILE A 729 24.07 2.08 -37.98
C ILE A 729 24.98 1.65 -36.83
N VAL A 730 26.19 1.20 -37.13
CA VAL A 730 27.20 0.82 -36.14
C VAL A 730 28.31 1.87 -36.13
N GLU A 731 28.40 2.65 -35.05
CA GLU A 731 29.35 3.76 -34.93
C GLU A 731 30.77 3.32 -34.55
N GLN A 732 31.72 4.25 -34.75
CA GLN A 732 33.15 4.09 -34.50
C GLN A 732 33.49 3.43 -33.15
N GLY A 733 34.30 2.37 -33.15
CA GLY A 733 34.86 1.78 -31.93
C GLY A 733 33.98 0.72 -31.26
N THR A 734 32.99 0.22 -31.98
CA THR A 734 32.26 -1.01 -31.66
C THR A 734 33.12 -2.24 -31.97
N ILE A 735 33.02 -3.28 -31.13
CA ILE A 735 33.64 -4.60 -31.38
C ILE A 735 32.52 -5.58 -31.69
N ILE A 736 32.58 -6.18 -32.88
CA ILE A 736 31.66 -7.24 -33.32
C ILE A 736 32.42 -8.56 -33.22
N GLU A 737 32.05 -9.41 -32.25
CA GLU A 737 32.70 -10.70 -32.01
C GLU A 737 32.24 -11.78 -33.01
N GLN A 738 32.90 -12.94 -32.93
CA GLN A 738 32.82 -14.04 -33.89
C GLN A 738 31.40 -14.59 -34.13
N ASP A 739 31.11 -15.23 -35.26
CA ASP A 739 29.77 -15.81 -35.56
C ASP A 739 28.60 -14.78 -35.59
N THR A 740 28.87 -13.48 -35.76
CA THR A 740 27.84 -12.44 -35.95
C THR A 740 27.37 -12.38 -37.41
N ILE A 741 26.08 -12.14 -37.64
CA ILE A 741 25.53 -11.89 -38.99
C ILE A 741 25.14 -10.41 -39.10
N ILE A 742 25.73 -9.71 -40.08
CA ILE A 742 25.41 -8.33 -40.42
C ILE A 742 24.56 -8.36 -41.70
N GLU A 743 23.26 -8.10 -41.60
CA GLU A 743 22.33 -8.15 -42.73
C GLU A 743 22.41 -6.89 -43.62
N GLN A 744 21.75 -6.97 -44.77
CA GLN A 744 21.77 -5.98 -45.85
C GLN A 744 21.44 -4.53 -45.45
N ASP A 745 21.93 -3.51 -46.17
CA ASP A 745 21.76 -2.07 -45.86
C ASP A 745 22.22 -1.62 -44.44
N THR A 746 23.12 -2.36 -43.79
CA THR A 746 23.80 -1.91 -42.56
C THR A 746 24.94 -0.95 -42.91
N ILE A 747 25.16 0.08 -42.08
CA ILE A 747 26.33 0.98 -42.19
C ILE A 747 27.26 0.70 -41.02
N VAL A 748 28.49 0.29 -41.31
CA VAL A 748 29.56 0.09 -40.33
C VAL A 748 30.54 1.26 -40.43
N GLU A 749 30.51 2.16 -39.46
CA GLU A 749 31.32 3.39 -39.46
C GLU A 749 32.78 3.15 -39.05
N GLN A 750 33.58 4.21 -39.28
CA GLN A 750 35.03 4.20 -39.18
C GLN A 750 35.59 3.69 -37.84
N GLY A 751 36.50 2.72 -37.87
CA GLY A 751 37.20 2.23 -36.66
C GLY A 751 36.46 1.16 -35.86
N THR A 752 35.49 0.48 -36.50
CA THR A 752 34.89 -0.76 -36.01
C THR A 752 35.85 -1.94 -36.22
N ILE A 753 35.84 -2.92 -35.30
CA ILE A 753 36.56 -4.20 -35.46
C ILE A 753 35.52 -5.29 -35.68
N ILE A 754 35.62 -5.98 -36.81
CA ILE A 754 34.80 -7.14 -37.15
C ILE A 754 35.67 -8.38 -36.96
N GLU A 755 35.38 -9.17 -35.92
CA GLU A 755 36.13 -10.39 -35.60
C GLU A 755 35.75 -11.58 -36.51
N GLN A 756 36.47 -12.68 -36.31
CA GLN A 756 36.52 -13.86 -37.17
C GLN A 756 35.17 -14.56 -37.35
N ASP A 757 34.96 -15.30 -38.44
CA ASP A 757 33.70 -16.03 -38.69
C ASP A 757 32.44 -15.14 -38.79
N THR A 758 32.58 -13.82 -39.00
CA THR A 758 31.45 -12.90 -39.27
C THR A 758 30.96 -13.03 -40.72
N ILE A 759 29.65 -12.91 -40.95
CA ILE A 759 29.05 -12.81 -42.30
C ILE A 759 28.54 -11.39 -42.51
N ILE A 760 29.05 -10.71 -43.54
CA ILE A 760 28.61 -9.40 -43.99
C ILE A 760 27.75 -9.58 -45.25
N GLU A 761 26.43 -9.41 -45.12
CA GLU A 761 25.49 -9.59 -46.23
C GLU A 761 25.46 -8.39 -47.20
N GLN A 762 24.68 -8.57 -48.26
CA GLN A 762 24.62 -7.74 -49.47
C GLN A 762 24.25 -6.28 -49.18
N ASP A 763 24.71 -5.33 -49.97
CA ASP A 763 24.37 -3.90 -49.83
C ASP A 763 24.80 -3.25 -48.48
N THR A 764 25.71 -3.88 -47.72
CA THR A 764 26.37 -3.28 -46.53
C THR A 764 27.44 -2.25 -46.95
N ILE A 765 27.58 -1.15 -46.19
CA ILE A 765 28.68 -0.19 -46.36
C ILE A 765 29.64 -0.31 -45.18
N VAL A 766 30.89 -0.63 -45.47
CA VAL A 766 31.99 -0.67 -44.50
C VAL A 766 32.87 0.56 -44.71
N GLU A 767 32.78 1.53 -43.81
CA GLU A 767 33.52 2.79 -43.89
C GLU A 767 35.01 2.63 -43.53
N GLN A 768 35.76 3.71 -43.77
CA GLN A 768 37.22 3.77 -43.64
C GLN A 768 37.79 3.35 -42.27
N ASP A 769 39.06 2.97 -42.18
CA ASP A 769 39.72 2.49 -40.94
C ASP A 769 39.04 1.31 -40.21
N THR A 770 38.16 0.55 -40.87
CA THR A 770 37.60 -0.70 -40.32
C THR A 770 38.61 -1.85 -40.44
N ILE A 771 38.65 -2.75 -39.46
CA ILE A 771 39.44 -4.00 -39.53
C ILE A 771 38.46 -5.17 -39.68
N ILE A 772 38.60 -5.93 -40.76
CA ILE A 772 37.87 -7.18 -41.00
C ILE A 772 38.85 -8.34 -40.75
N GLU A 773 38.65 -9.06 -39.65
CA GLU A 773 39.52 -10.16 -39.25
C GLU A 773 39.30 -11.44 -40.08
N GLN A 774 40.20 -12.41 -39.88
CA GLN A 774 40.26 -13.67 -40.61
C GLN A 774 38.95 -14.49 -40.61
N ASP A 775 38.75 -15.34 -41.63
CA ASP A 775 37.56 -16.20 -41.78
C ASP A 775 36.21 -15.46 -41.96
N THR A 776 36.22 -14.14 -42.23
CA THR A 776 35.01 -13.37 -42.57
C THR A 776 34.49 -13.68 -43.99
N ILE A 777 33.17 -13.70 -44.21
CA ILE A 777 32.55 -13.77 -45.55
C ILE A 777 31.88 -12.43 -45.87
N ILE A 778 32.26 -11.83 -47.00
CA ILE A 778 31.69 -10.57 -47.50
C ILE A 778 30.88 -10.87 -48.77
N GLU A 779 29.56 -10.75 -48.70
CA GLU A 779 28.65 -11.08 -49.79
C GLU A 779 28.60 -10.01 -50.91
N GLN A 780 27.90 -10.36 -51.99
CA GLN A 780 27.72 -9.53 -53.17
C GLN A 780 27.06 -8.16 -52.85
N GLY A 781 27.59 -7.06 -53.40
CA GLY A 781 26.98 -5.72 -53.27
C GLY A 781 27.49 -4.89 -52.10
N THR A 782 28.32 -5.44 -51.22
CA THR A 782 29.01 -4.68 -50.17
C THR A 782 29.97 -3.65 -50.75
N ILE A 783 30.04 -2.46 -50.14
CA ILE A 783 31.03 -1.42 -50.47
C ILE A 783 32.01 -1.31 -49.31
N ILE A 784 33.30 -1.51 -49.60
CA ILE A 784 34.39 -1.38 -48.65
C ILE A 784 35.16 -0.11 -49.00
N GLU A 785 35.09 0.90 -48.13
CA GLU A 785 35.72 2.20 -48.33
C GLU A 785 37.25 2.15 -48.10
N GLN A 786 37.89 3.29 -48.38
CA GLN A 786 39.34 3.46 -48.28
C GLN A 786 39.89 3.20 -46.86
N ASP A 787 41.18 2.90 -46.72
CA ASP A 787 41.85 2.67 -45.43
C ASP A 787 41.34 1.46 -44.58
N THR A 788 40.44 0.62 -45.11
CA THR A 788 40.03 -0.65 -44.47
C THR A 788 41.12 -1.73 -44.58
N ILE A 789 41.25 -2.60 -43.58
CA ILE A 789 42.13 -3.79 -43.60
C ILE A 789 41.28 -5.06 -43.66
N ILE A 790 41.52 -5.89 -44.67
CA ILE A 790 40.92 -7.22 -44.84
C ILE A 790 42.01 -8.26 -44.55
N GLU A 791 41.89 -8.95 -43.41
CA GLU A 791 42.85 -9.94 -42.96
C GLU A 791 42.73 -11.29 -43.71
N GLN A 792 43.72 -12.15 -43.49
CA GLN A 792 43.88 -13.46 -44.15
C GLN A 792 42.64 -14.37 -44.04
N ASP A 793 42.48 -15.33 -44.95
CA ASP A 793 41.37 -16.30 -44.94
C ASP A 793 39.94 -15.70 -45.12
N THR A 794 39.82 -14.39 -45.38
CA THR A 794 38.54 -13.74 -45.76
C THR A 794 38.07 -14.16 -47.16
N ILE A 795 36.76 -14.31 -47.38
CA ILE A 795 36.15 -14.52 -48.71
C ILE A 795 35.36 -13.27 -49.12
N VAL A 796 35.71 -12.67 -50.25
CA VAL A 796 35.00 -11.54 -50.85
C VAL A 796 34.27 -12.00 -52.11
N GLU A 797 32.95 -12.04 -52.07
CA GLU A 797 32.11 -12.55 -53.15
C GLU A 797 31.99 -11.59 -54.35
N GLN A 798 31.39 -12.10 -55.43
CA GLN A 798 31.16 -11.35 -56.66
C GLN A 798 30.34 -10.06 -56.43
N GLY A 799 30.74 -8.93 -57.02
CA GLY A 799 29.93 -7.71 -56.99
C GLY A 799 30.19 -6.76 -55.81
N THR A 800 31.08 -7.13 -54.88
CA THR A 800 31.65 -6.20 -53.88
C THR A 800 32.50 -5.11 -54.57
N ILE A 801 32.50 -3.90 -54.02
CA ILE A 801 33.37 -2.79 -54.44
C ILE A 801 34.38 -2.54 -53.32
N ILE A 802 35.68 -2.58 -53.65
CA ILE A 802 36.77 -2.28 -52.74
C ILE A 802 37.46 -1.01 -53.23
N GLU A 803 37.38 0.05 -52.45
CA GLU A 803 37.95 1.36 -52.78
C GLU A 803 39.49 1.40 -52.67
N GLN A 804 40.07 2.53 -53.07
CA GLN A 804 41.52 2.78 -53.00
C GLN A 804 42.03 2.76 -51.55
N ASP A 805 43.34 2.53 -51.35
CA ASP A 805 44.00 2.53 -50.03
C ASP A 805 43.55 1.43 -49.03
N THR A 806 42.61 0.55 -49.39
CA THR A 806 42.31 -0.69 -48.64
C THR A 806 43.49 -1.68 -48.71
N ILE A 807 43.76 -2.43 -47.63
CA ILE A 807 44.78 -3.49 -47.56
C ILE A 807 44.08 -4.85 -47.57
N ILE A 808 44.45 -5.73 -48.51
CA ILE A 808 43.98 -7.11 -48.58
C ILE A 808 45.15 -8.04 -48.28
N GLU A 809 45.10 -8.75 -47.16
CA GLU A 809 46.17 -9.65 -46.74
C GLU A 809 46.22 -10.96 -47.54
N GLN A 810 47.31 -11.71 -47.35
CA GLN A 810 47.54 -13.02 -47.97
C GLN A 810 46.42 -14.02 -47.64
N ASP A 811 46.23 -15.05 -48.47
CA ASP A 811 45.22 -16.11 -48.27
C ASP A 811 43.74 -15.68 -48.33
N THR A 812 43.45 -14.38 -48.51
CA THR A 812 42.11 -13.87 -48.88
C THR A 812 41.67 -14.36 -50.28
N ILE A 813 40.40 -14.72 -50.46
CA ILE A 813 39.80 -15.08 -51.76
C ILE A 813 38.93 -13.92 -52.25
N VAL A 814 39.23 -13.38 -53.43
CA VAL A 814 38.42 -12.34 -54.10
C VAL A 814 37.80 -12.95 -55.36
N GLU A 815 36.48 -13.14 -55.34
CA GLU A 815 35.75 -13.85 -56.38
C GLU A 815 35.60 -13.07 -57.70
N GLN A 816 35.15 -13.78 -58.73
CA GLN A 816 34.92 -13.20 -60.04
C GLN A 816 33.78 -12.17 -60.00
N GLY A 817 34.10 -10.90 -60.26
CA GLY A 817 33.10 -9.83 -60.41
C GLY A 817 33.21 -8.71 -59.38
N THR A 818 34.08 -8.86 -58.38
CA THR A 818 34.51 -7.78 -57.47
C THR A 818 35.22 -6.66 -58.25
N ILE A 819 34.98 -5.41 -57.86
CA ILE A 819 35.69 -4.23 -58.36
C ILE A 819 36.73 -3.86 -57.31
N VAL A 820 38.00 -3.82 -57.70
CA VAL A 820 39.11 -3.39 -56.84
C VAL A 820 39.71 -2.13 -57.44
N GLU A 821 39.55 -1.01 -56.76
CA GLU A 821 39.95 0.30 -57.24
C GLU A 821 41.47 0.52 -57.24
N GLN A 822 41.89 1.59 -57.92
CA GLN A 822 43.29 1.94 -58.04
C GLN A 822 43.83 2.51 -56.72
N GLY A 823 44.61 1.71 -56.00
CA GLY A 823 45.25 2.15 -54.75
C GLY A 823 45.28 1.06 -53.68
N THR A 824 44.39 0.07 -53.81
CA THR A 824 44.32 -1.11 -52.93
C THR A 824 45.65 -1.88 -52.92
N ILE A 825 46.13 -2.22 -51.73
CA ILE A 825 47.32 -3.04 -51.52
C ILE A 825 46.88 -4.50 -51.42
N VAL A 826 47.14 -5.30 -52.45
CA VAL A 826 46.87 -6.74 -52.43
C VAL A 826 48.16 -7.50 -52.12
N GLU A 827 48.19 -8.18 -50.98
CA GLU A 827 49.35 -8.92 -50.52
C GLU A 827 49.64 -10.20 -51.34
N LYS A 828 50.85 -10.74 -51.15
CA LYS A 828 51.31 -11.90 -51.89
C LYS A 828 50.74 -13.20 -51.29
N GLY A 829 49.62 -13.66 -51.80
CA GLY A 829 48.99 -14.91 -51.36
C GLY A 829 47.50 -14.92 -51.61
N THR A 830 46.90 -13.74 -51.75
CA THR A 830 45.50 -13.53 -52.13
C THR A 830 45.16 -14.26 -53.43
N ILE A 831 44.02 -14.95 -53.48
CA ILE A 831 43.50 -15.60 -54.68
C ILE A 831 42.50 -14.64 -55.31
N VAL A 832 42.87 -14.00 -56.42
CA VAL A 832 41.95 -13.15 -57.20
C VAL A 832 41.45 -13.94 -58.41
N GLU A 833 40.15 -14.17 -58.50
CA GLU A 833 39.55 -14.99 -59.56
C GLU A 833 39.51 -14.28 -60.92
N GLN A 834 39.37 -15.08 -61.99
CA GLN A 834 39.46 -14.58 -63.35
C GLN A 834 38.17 -13.83 -63.77
N GLY A 835 38.17 -12.51 -63.59
CA GLY A 835 37.12 -11.60 -64.04
C GLY A 835 36.80 -10.45 -63.07
N THR A 836 37.53 -10.36 -61.96
CA THR A 836 37.65 -9.16 -61.10
C THR A 836 38.15 -7.95 -61.92
N ILE A 837 37.51 -6.79 -61.77
CA ILE A 837 37.91 -5.55 -62.43
C ILE A 837 38.92 -4.86 -61.51
N VAL A 838 40.22 -4.93 -61.87
CA VAL A 838 41.30 -4.27 -61.10
C VAL A 838 41.77 -3.04 -61.86
N GLU A 839 41.51 -1.85 -61.33
CA GLU A 839 41.98 -0.59 -61.93
C GLU A 839 43.46 -0.37 -61.60
N GLN A 840 44.38 -0.91 -62.42
CA GLN A 840 45.85 -0.78 -62.31
C GLN A 840 46.44 -0.65 -60.88
N ALA A 841 46.17 -1.62 -60.01
CA ALA A 841 46.90 -1.84 -58.76
C ALA A 841 48.31 -2.44 -59.01
N PHE A 842 49.29 -2.11 -58.17
CA PHE A 842 50.67 -2.62 -58.27
C PHE A 842 50.72 -4.11 -57.89
N LEU A 843 50.89 -4.98 -58.88
CA LEU A 843 50.93 -6.45 -58.74
C LEU A 843 52.16 -6.97 -57.96
N SER A 844 51.92 -7.53 -56.77
CA SER A 844 52.71 -8.62 -56.21
C SER A 844 52.19 -9.96 -56.77
N LYS A 845 52.89 -10.51 -57.78
CA LYS A 845 52.59 -11.77 -58.52
C LYS A 845 51.49 -12.70 -57.95
N THR A 846 50.24 -12.45 -58.34
CA THR A 846 49.06 -13.30 -58.11
C THR A 846 48.87 -14.31 -59.27
N THR A 847 48.46 -15.54 -58.98
CA THR A 847 48.24 -16.62 -59.97
C THR A 847 46.76 -16.80 -60.32
N PHE A 848 46.38 -16.51 -61.58
CA PHE A 848 45.03 -16.76 -62.13
C PHE A 848 44.92 -18.16 -62.77
N PHE A 849 43.83 -18.90 -62.51
CA PHE A 849 43.57 -20.23 -63.10
C PHE A 849 42.26 -20.28 -63.93
N PRO A 850 42.25 -20.95 -65.11
CA PRO A 850 41.02 -21.19 -65.89
C PRO A 850 40.49 -22.64 -65.77
N HIS A 851 39.17 -22.83 -65.85
CA HIS A 851 38.51 -24.16 -65.94
C HIS A 851 37.72 -24.37 -67.24
N PRO A 852 37.68 -25.62 -67.78
CA PRO A 852 36.42 -26.18 -68.32
C PRO A 852 36.29 -27.72 -68.05
N PRO A 853 35.23 -28.44 -68.48
CA PRO A 853 34.07 -28.78 -67.65
C PRO A 853 33.84 -30.30 -67.44
N SER A 854 33.10 -30.63 -66.36
CA SER A 854 32.34 -31.87 -66.10
C SER A 854 33.04 -33.24 -66.17
N CYS A 855 33.09 -33.97 -65.04
CA CYS A 855 32.94 -35.44 -65.00
C CYS A 855 32.66 -35.95 -63.57
N CYS A 856 31.59 -36.75 -63.45
CA CYS A 856 31.20 -37.52 -62.27
C CYS A 856 32.24 -38.59 -61.87
N PRO A 857 32.15 -39.16 -60.65
CA PRO A 857 33.28 -39.72 -59.90
C PRO A 857 33.53 -41.22 -60.12
N ARG A 858 34.77 -41.70 -59.89
CA ARG A 858 35.05 -43.04 -59.33
C ARG A 858 36.52 -43.29 -58.92
N ALA A 859 36.69 -43.52 -57.62
CA ALA A 859 37.39 -44.62 -56.92
C ALA A 859 38.74 -45.15 -57.44
N THR A 860 39.73 -45.27 -56.53
CA THR A 860 40.12 -46.56 -55.92
C THR A 860 41.23 -46.41 -54.87
N ARG A 861 41.02 -46.96 -53.66
CA ARG A 861 41.84 -48.07 -53.12
C ARG A 861 41.18 -48.71 -51.89
N SER A 862 41.09 -50.04 -51.95
CA SER A 862 40.77 -51.01 -50.90
C SER A 862 41.75 -50.93 -49.72
N ILE A 863 41.36 -51.25 -48.47
CA ILE A 863 41.36 -52.63 -47.90
C ILE A 863 40.46 -52.71 -46.62
N SER A 864 39.57 -53.71 -46.65
CA SER A 864 38.85 -54.53 -45.63
C SER A 864 38.54 -54.12 -44.17
N GLN A 865 37.28 -54.45 -43.80
CA GLN A 865 36.69 -54.90 -42.50
C GLN A 865 36.53 -53.84 -41.38
N GLN A 866 35.41 -53.71 -40.65
CA GLN A 866 34.24 -54.57 -40.38
C GLN A 866 33.05 -53.74 -39.82
N GLU A 867 31.81 -54.16 -40.15
CA GLU A 867 30.51 -54.08 -39.40
C GLU A 867 29.94 -52.72 -38.92
N THR A 868 29.00 -52.10 -39.66
CA THR A 868 27.49 -52.20 -39.63
C THR A 868 26.82 -51.41 -38.49
N GLY A 869 25.84 -50.54 -38.70
CA GLY A 869 24.94 -50.37 -39.84
C GLY A 869 24.26 -48.99 -39.92
N VAL A 870 23.89 -48.65 -41.15
CA VAL A 870 23.30 -47.39 -41.62
C VAL A 870 21.79 -47.59 -41.86
N SER A 871 21.09 -46.46 -41.87
CA SER A 871 19.75 -46.23 -42.45
C SER A 871 19.60 -46.75 -43.90
N LEU A 872 18.39 -46.64 -44.46
CA LEU A 872 18.05 -46.36 -45.88
C LEU A 872 16.51 -46.53 -46.02
N CYS A 873 15.72 -45.54 -46.46
CA CYS A 873 15.59 -44.92 -47.79
C CYS A 873 14.77 -45.71 -48.84
N ARG A 874 14.18 -44.90 -49.77
CA ARG A 874 13.65 -45.16 -51.14
C ARG A 874 12.13 -45.42 -51.26
N SER A 875 11.38 -44.95 -52.27
CA SER A 875 11.61 -44.10 -53.47
C SER A 875 10.31 -43.98 -54.32
N SER A 876 10.04 -42.80 -54.93
CA SER A 876 9.39 -42.52 -56.25
C SER A 876 7.89 -42.87 -56.53
N PRO A 877 7.24 -42.43 -57.66
CA PRO A 877 6.85 -41.05 -58.04
C PRO A 877 5.41 -40.88 -58.66
N ILE A 878 4.94 -39.63 -58.84
CA ILE A 878 4.01 -39.03 -59.88
C ILE A 878 2.58 -39.61 -60.11
N THR A 879 1.49 -38.86 -59.82
CA THR A 879 0.53 -38.14 -60.75
C THR A 879 -0.81 -37.70 -60.08
N ALA A 880 -1.26 -36.49 -60.46
CA ALA A 880 -2.48 -35.70 -60.19
C ALA A 880 -3.88 -36.38 -60.06
N HIS A 881 -4.77 -35.88 -59.17
CA HIS A 881 -5.95 -35.05 -59.52
C HIS A 881 -6.86 -34.67 -58.31
N GLN A 882 -7.50 -33.52 -58.47
CA GLN A 882 -8.51 -32.80 -57.68
C GLN A 882 -9.68 -33.57 -57.00
N SER A 883 -10.08 -33.02 -55.85
CA SER A 883 -11.44 -32.87 -55.28
C SER A 883 -12.21 -34.12 -54.82
N ARG A 884 -12.63 -34.15 -53.54
CA ARG A 884 -14.00 -33.83 -53.07
C ARG A 884 -14.29 -34.45 -51.69
N ALA A 885 -14.96 -33.62 -50.88
CA ALA A 885 -16.10 -33.95 -50.03
C ALA A 885 -15.89 -34.82 -48.78
N SER A 886 -15.76 -34.12 -47.65
CA SER A 886 -16.30 -34.55 -46.35
C SER A 886 -17.82 -34.41 -46.34
N ARG A 887 -18.53 -35.52 -46.17
CA ARG A 887 -19.93 -35.64 -45.69
C ARG A 887 -20.03 -37.03 -45.07
N HIS A 888 -20.40 -37.19 -43.80
CA HIS A 888 -21.76 -37.34 -43.25
C HIS A 888 -21.59 -38.31 -42.04
N ILE A 889 -22.28 -38.28 -40.89
CA ILE A 889 -23.67 -37.97 -40.50
C ILE A 889 -23.67 -37.87 -38.94
N THR A 890 -24.16 -36.78 -38.34
CA THR A 890 -25.53 -36.52 -37.75
C THR A 890 -25.78 -37.23 -36.41
N ILE A 891 -25.73 -36.53 -35.26
CA ILE A 891 -26.81 -35.80 -34.53
C ILE A 891 -28.06 -36.66 -34.22
N LYS A 892 -28.36 -36.77 -32.92
CA LYS A 892 -29.71 -36.90 -32.37
C LYS A 892 -29.87 -35.95 -31.18
N GLU A 893 -30.94 -35.16 -31.25
CA GLU A 893 -31.49 -34.26 -30.24
C GLU A 893 -32.18 -35.04 -29.11
N GLU A 894 -32.25 -34.46 -27.90
CA GLU A 894 -33.47 -34.46 -27.07
C GLU A 894 -33.39 -33.40 -25.93
N GLU A 895 -34.32 -32.44 -26.02
CA GLU A 895 -35.08 -31.77 -24.94
C GLU A 895 -34.38 -31.09 -23.75
N VAL A 896 -34.37 -29.75 -23.75
CA VAL A 896 -34.32 -28.92 -22.53
C VAL A 896 -35.74 -28.42 -22.24
N GLY A 897 -36.31 -28.90 -21.14
CA GLY A 897 -37.63 -28.51 -20.65
C GLY A 897 -37.61 -27.18 -19.89
N ASP A 898 -38.61 -26.36 -20.19
CA ASP A 898 -39.01 -25.17 -19.45
C ASP A 898 -39.34 -25.47 -17.97
N GLY A 899 -38.88 -24.61 -17.07
CA GLY A 899 -39.11 -24.70 -15.63
C GLY A 899 -39.02 -23.35 -14.90
N VAL A 900 -39.72 -22.33 -15.39
CA VAL A 900 -39.89 -21.04 -14.70
C VAL A 900 -40.79 -21.22 -13.47
N SER A 901 -40.23 -21.08 -12.27
CA SER A 901 -41.00 -20.99 -11.02
C SER A 901 -40.95 -19.57 -10.45
N ARG A 902 -42.07 -18.88 -10.57
CA ARG A 902 -42.39 -17.59 -9.92
C ARG A 902 -42.55 -17.78 -8.41
N LEU A 903 -41.92 -16.91 -7.63
CA LEU A 903 -42.31 -16.52 -6.26
C LEU A 903 -42.13 -14.99 -6.22
N GLY A 904 -43.10 -14.14 -5.96
CA GLY A 904 -44.24 -14.29 -5.06
C GLY A 904 -44.08 -13.28 -3.93
N LEU A 905 -44.16 -11.98 -4.26
CA LEU A 905 -44.19 -10.87 -3.30
C LEU A 905 -45.38 -11.04 -2.34
N GLY A 906 -45.09 -11.15 -1.05
CA GLY A 906 -46.07 -11.08 0.03
C GLY A 906 -45.66 -9.98 1.01
N GLN A 907 -46.50 -8.95 1.11
CA GLN A 907 -46.46 -7.90 2.13
C GLN A 907 -46.72 -8.49 3.52
N SER A 908 -45.89 -8.11 4.50
CA SER A 908 -46.31 -7.67 5.84
C SER A 908 -45.11 -7.13 6.62
#